data_AF-A0A496L471-F1
#
_entry.id   AF-A0A496L471-F1
#
_cell.length_a   1.000
_cell.length_b   1.000
_cell.length_c   1.000
_cell.angle_alpha   90.00
_cell.angle_beta   90.00
_cell.angle_gamma   90.00
#
_symmetry.space_group_name_H-M   'P 1'
#
loop_
_entity.id
_entity.type
_entity.pdbx_description
1 polymer ?
#
loop_
_entity_poly.entity_id
_entity_poly.type
_entity_poly.pdbx_seq_one_letter_code
_entity_poly.pdbx_strand_id
1 'polypeptide(L)'
;QPDEVLGVAFEYTYGGKVYQVGEFSTDGVNTPNALIVKLLKSTVIANYSTIWDLMMKNVYSLGASSFQAENFKLNVQYKNDSTGIYLNYINAGNINNRTLLSVMNLDKLDSYNNARPDGKFDFVEGYTIISSMGRIIFPVVEPFGKHLRKAIGNNAIADKYVFEELYDSTLVAASEFSSKNKFRLTGEYQGTSSSEIYLNAMNVPRGSVKVRAGGVELVENVDYTVDYISGRVTILNQQLISSNTPIDVQLENRDFIQIQRKTLLGTHLEYAFNKDFVIGGTLMNLSEMPNITKTTMGSEPISNTIWGLNMAYKKEMQWLTTALDRLPLLEVSAPSSIQFTGEFAQMIPGHKKIEGNPGYAYLDDFEATETSIDLKYPYNWTLSSTPAESGSGALFPEALLNNDIEYGKNRSLMSWYNIDNYIFNDRTPQTPSYIRNNKDLISNHLTRKISEKEVFPNREPLLNGVSTLSVLNVSYYPQQRGPYNLDTDYDATGMLNNPSKRWGGMMRKIDVSDFEQSNIEYIEFWLMDPFVNDTLNQHLGGDLYINLGDISEDILKDGKKFFENGMPLTNDTNLTQNNVWGRVPTQQSTVLAFSNEPGARAKQDVGLNGLSTEEEKEFPTYRNYIQQLRTTVSPSVIARWEGDQFSPLNDPAGDNYHHYR
;
A
#
# COMPACT_ATOMS: atom_id res chain seq x y z
N GLN A 1 7.40 -0.89 -7.53
CA GLN A 1 6.69 0.19 -6.81
C GLN A 1 6.64 1.44 -7.70
N PRO A 2 5.68 2.36 -7.50
CA PRO A 2 5.46 3.50 -8.41
C PRO A 2 6.68 4.41 -8.57
N ASP A 3 7.49 4.61 -7.53
CA ASP A 3 8.70 5.47 -7.49
C ASP A 3 10.01 4.76 -7.88
N GLU A 4 9.98 3.48 -8.22
CA GLU A 4 11.18 2.74 -8.65
C GLU A 4 11.52 2.95 -10.13
N VAL A 5 12.82 2.97 -10.43
CA VAL A 5 13.36 2.88 -11.79
C VAL A 5 13.76 1.45 -12.08
N LEU A 6 13.31 0.90 -13.21
CA LEU A 6 13.74 -0.42 -13.69
C LEU A 6 14.51 -0.27 -14.98
N GLY A 7 15.80 -0.64 -14.94
CA GLY A 7 16.65 -0.76 -16.12
C GLY A 7 17.12 -2.20 -16.29
N VAL A 8 17.33 -2.62 -17.54
CA VAL A 8 17.87 -3.94 -17.88
C VAL A 8 19.02 -3.83 -18.87
N ALA A 9 20.00 -4.72 -18.71
CA ALA A 9 20.98 -5.05 -19.73
C ALA A 9 20.84 -6.55 -20.04
N PHE A 10 20.82 -6.92 -21.31
CA PHE A 10 20.70 -8.31 -21.73
C PHE A 10 21.37 -8.57 -23.07
N GLU A 11 21.72 -9.83 -23.29
CA GLU A 11 22.26 -10.35 -24.53
C GLU A 11 21.35 -11.47 -25.04
N TYR A 12 21.14 -11.53 -26.35
CA TYR A 12 20.40 -12.62 -26.98
C TYR A 12 21.02 -12.99 -28.32
N THR A 13 20.86 -14.25 -28.71
CA THR A 13 21.33 -14.76 -30.01
C THR A 13 20.15 -14.95 -30.94
N TYR A 14 20.24 -14.34 -32.13
CA TYR A 14 19.24 -14.51 -33.18
C TYR A 14 19.93 -14.80 -34.51
N GLY A 15 19.58 -15.93 -35.13
CA GLY A 15 20.20 -16.36 -36.40
C GLY A 15 21.71 -16.57 -36.32
N GLY A 16 22.23 -16.99 -35.16
CA GLY A 16 23.67 -17.21 -34.92
C GLY A 16 24.48 -15.93 -34.68
N LYS A 17 23.84 -14.75 -34.72
CA LYS A 17 24.47 -13.48 -34.34
C LYS A 17 24.04 -13.08 -32.94
N VAL A 18 25.02 -12.64 -32.14
CA VAL A 18 24.82 -12.12 -30.79
C VAL A 18 24.44 -10.64 -30.87
N TYR A 19 23.41 -10.26 -30.13
CA TYR A 19 22.95 -8.88 -29.97
C TYR A 19 22.92 -8.53 -28.48
N GLN A 20 23.45 -7.37 -28.14
CA GLN A 20 23.47 -6.86 -26.77
C GLN A 20 22.68 -5.56 -26.68
N VAL A 21 21.99 -5.38 -25.57
CA VAL A 21 21.22 -4.18 -25.23
C VAL A 21 21.65 -3.73 -23.84
N GLY A 22 22.24 -2.54 -23.73
CA GLY A 22 22.84 -2.02 -22.49
C GLY A 22 24.26 -2.55 -22.25
N GLU A 23 24.85 -2.13 -21.14
CA GLU A 23 26.22 -2.47 -20.73
C GLU A 23 26.21 -3.38 -19.49
N PHE A 24 27.09 -4.38 -19.47
CA PHE A 24 27.35 -5.20 -18.30
C PHE A 24 28.52 -4.65 -17.49
N SER A 25 28.59 -4.99 -16.20
CA SER A 25 29.74 -4.63 -15.34
C SER A 25 31.07 -5.23 -15.83
N THR A 26 31.01 -6.26 -16.68
CA THR A 26 32.18 -6.92 -17.27
C THR A 26 32.70 -6.23 -18.54
N ASP A 27 31.99 -5.23 -19.06
CA ASP A 27 32.32 -4.57 -20.33
C ASP A 27 33.43 -3.49 -20.19
N GLY A 28 34.05 -3.40 -19.01
CA GLY A 28 35.20 -2.51 -18.76
C GLY A 28 34.85 -1.11 -18.27
N VAL A 29 33.60 -0.86 -17.86
CA VAL A 29 33.18 0.41 -17.24
C VAL A 29 33.67 0.45 -15.79
N ASN A 30 34.62 1.35 -15.51
CA ASN A 30 35.17 1.53 -14.16
C ASN A 30 34.43 2.61 -13.37
N THR A 31 34.24 2.39 -12.07
CA THR A 31 33.77 3.39 -11.11
C THR A 31 34.65 4.66 -11.20
N PRO A 32 34.08 5.86 -11.25
CA PRO A 32 32.68 6.24 -10.95
C PRO A 32 31.75 6.37 -12.17
N ASN A 33 32.14 5.87 -13.35
CA ASN A 33 31.29 6.00 -14.54
C ASN A 33 30.01 5.16 -14.40
N ALA A 34 28.90 5.70 -14.88
CA ALA A 34 27.60 5.02 -14.85
C ALA A 34 27.49 3.97 -15.97
N LEU A 35 26.86 2.84 -15.66
CA LEU A 35 26.48 1.83 -16.66
C LEU A 35 25.26 2.32 -17.45
N ILE A 36 25.31 2.21 -18.77
CA ILE A 36 24.19 2.54 -19.63
C ILE A 36 23.30 1.31 -19.81
N VAL A 37 22.05 1.39 -19.33
CA VAL A 37 21.09 0.28 -19.41
C VAL A 37 19.81 0.71 -20.13
N LYS A 38 19.03 -0.27 -20.62
CA LYS A 38 17.73 0.01 -21.24
C LYS A 38 16.68 0.23 -20.16
N LEU A 39 16.09 1.42 -20.15
CA LEU A 39 14.98 1.77 -19.24
C LEU A 39 13.70 1.02 -19.63
N LEU A 40 13.10 0.33 -18.65
CA LEU A 40 11.80 -0.36 -18.75
C LEU A 40 10.70 0.32 -17.93
N LYS A 41 11.05 1.03 -16.86
CA LYS A 41 10.12 1.83 -16.05
C LYS A 41 10.85 3.04 -15.48
N SER A 42 10.26 4.22 -15.63
CA SER A 42 10.72 5.48 -15.01
C SER A 42 10.05 5.71 -13.65
N THR A 43 10.52 6.72 -12.91
CA THR A 43 9.85 7.24 -11.71
C THR A 43 8.49 7.86 -12.04
N VAL A 44 8.39 8.52 -13.20
CA VAL A 44 7.13 9.11 -13.69
C VAL A 44 6.39 8.11 -14.57
N ILE A 45 5.13 7.85 -14.24
CA ILE A 45 4.24 7.04 -15.08
C ILE A 45 3.74 7.92 -16.24
N ALA A 46 4.37 7.78 -17.39
CA ALA A 46 3.94 8.43 -18.63
C ALA A 46 3.29 7.39 -19.55
N ASN A 47 1.96 7.29 -19.52
CA ASN A 47 1.21 6.34 -20.36
C ASN A 47 1.32 6.62 -21.87
N TYR A 48 1.70 7.83 -22.26
CA TYR A 48 2.00 8.22 -23.64
C TYR A 48 3.43 7.89 -24.10
N SER A 49 4.28 7.39 -23.20
CA SER A 49 5.66 7.02 -23.53
C SER A 49 5.73 5.62 -24.13
N THR A 50 6.66 5.37 -25.06
CA THR A 50 6.92 4.02 -25.60
C THR A 50 7.37 3.03 -24.53
N ILE A 51 7.79 3.51 -23.35
CA ILE A 51 8.13 2.68 -22.19
C ILE A 51 6.86 2.00 -21.63
N TRP A 52 5.70 2.65 -21.71
CA TRP A 52 4.42 2.11 -21.24
C TRP A 52 4.01 0.84 -21.99
N ASP A 53 4.34 0.79 -23.29
CA ASP A 53 4.08 -0.38 -24.14
C ASP A 53 4.99 -1.57 -23.82
N LEU A 54 6.11 -1.36 -23.12
CA LEU A 54 6.98 -2.44 -22.66
C LEU A 54 6.39 -3.22 -21.48
N MET A 55 5.48 -2.61 -20.72
CA MET A 55 4.80 -3.27 -19.62
C MET A 55 3.84 -4.35 -20.17
N MET A 56 4.07 -5.60 -19.77
CA MET A 56 3.16 -6.70 -20.08
C MET A 56 1.87 -6.59 -19.25
N LYS A 57 0.74 -6.42 -19.93
CA LYS A 57 -0.61 -6.29 -19.34
C LYS A 57 -1.52 -7.48 -19.70
N ASN A 58 -0.91 -8.59 -20.09
CA ASN A 58 -1.56 -9.81 -20.57
C ASN A 58 -1.33 -11.02 -19.64
N VAL A 59 -0.83 -10.77 -18.43
CA VAL A 59 -0.53 -11.80 -17.42
C VAL A 59 -1.42 -11.60 -16.20
N TYR A 60 -2.20 -12.62 -15.84
CA TYR A 60 -3.20 -12.55 -14.78
C TYR A 60 -2.90 -13.58 -13.69
N SER A 61 -2.88 -13.18 -12.43
CA SER A 61 -2.74 -14.11 -11.30
C SER A 61 -4.08 -14.76 -10.97
N LEU A 62 -4.06 -16.06 -10.68
CA LEU A 62 -5.23 -16.81 -10.22
C LEU A 62 -5.36 -16.85 -8.68
N GLY A 63 -4.46 -16.20 -7.95
CA GLY A 63 -4.49 -16.16 -6.47
C GLY A 63 -4.08 -17.47 -5.77
N ALA A 64 -3.67 -18.49 -6.53
CA ALA A 64 -3.12 -19.74 -6.04
C ALA A 64 -1.87 -20.10 -6.84
N SER A 65 -1.13 -21.13 -6.42
CA SER A 65 0.12 -21.59 -7.05
C SER A 65 0.17 -23.11 -7.18
N SER A 66 1.11 -23.61 -7.97
CA SER A 66 1.39 -25.04 -8.14
C SER A 66 0.23 -25.83 -8.76
N PHE A 67 -0.25 -25.36 -9.90
CA PHE A 67 -1.32 -26.03 -10.65
C PHE A 67 -0.83 -27.27 -11.40
N GLN A 68 -1.64 -28.32 -11.40
CA GLN A 68 -1.48 -29.46 -12.29
C GLN A 68 -2.29 -29.24 -13.58
N ALA A 69 -1.82 -29.83 -14.69
CA ALA A 69 -2.52 -29.73 -15.96
C ALA A 69 -3.81 -30.57 -15.95
N GLU A 70 -3.78 -31.69 -15.23
CA GLU A 70 -4.91 -32.58 -15.05
C GLU A 70 -6.08 -31.85 -14.39
N ASN A 71 -7.28 -31.98 -14.98
CA ASN A 71 -8.51 -31.37 -14.51
C ASN A 71 -8.49 -29.83 -14.42
N PHE A 72 -7.45 -29.16 -14.92
CA PHE A 72 -7.43 -27.72 -15.00
C PHE A 72 -8.46 -27.23 -16.01
N LYS A 73 -9.33 -26.32 -15.58
CA LYS A 73 -10.29 -25.64 -16.44
C LYS A 73 -10.15 -24.15 -16.23
N LEU A 74 -10.11 -23.40 -17.33
CA LEU A 74 -10.17 -21.95 -17.30
C LEU A 74 -11.13 -21.50 -18.40
N ASN A 75 -11.95 -20.50 -18.09
CA ASN A 75 -12.82 -19.83 -19.03
C ASN A 75 -12.58 -18.32 -18.96
N VAL A 76 -12.62 -17.69 -20.12
CA VAL A 76 -12.73 -16.24 -20.26
C VAL A 76 -14.21 -15.93 -20.48
N GLN A 77 -14.78 -15.08 -19.63
CA GLN A 77 -16.19 -14.72 -19.67
C GLN A 77 -16.37 -13.21 -19.85
N TYR A 78 -17.49 -12.82 -20.45
CA TYR A 78 -17.92 -11.43 -20.63
C TYR A 78 -19.32 -11.23 -20.04
N LYS A 79 -19.51 -10.16 -19.26
CA LYS A 79 -20.81 -9.82 -18.66
C LYS A 79 -21.76 -9.25 -19.72
N ASN A 80 -22.89 -9.93 -19.93
CA ASN A 80 -23.94 -9.44 -20.81
C ASN A 80 -24.81 -8.39 -20.09
N ASP A 81 -24.96 -7.20 -20.68
CA ASP A 81 -25.72 -6.09 -20.06
C ASP A 81 -27.23 -6.36 -19.94
N SER A 82 -27.80 -7.13 -20.87
CA SER A 82 -29.24 -7.38 -20.91
C SER A 82 -29.68 -8.44 -19.90
N THR A 83 -28.83 -9.43 -19.62
CA THR A 83 -29.15 -10.53 -18.69
C THR A 83 -28.41 -10.42 -17.36
N GLY A 84 -27.33 -9.64 -17.29
CA GLY A 84 -26.42 -9.59 -16.14
C GLY A 84 -25.54 -10.83 -15.97
N ILE A 85 -25.66 -11.81 -16.87
CA ILE A 85 -24.97 -13.12 -16.77
C ILE A 85 -23.63 -13.06 -17.51
N TYR A 86 -22.64 -13.76 -16.97
CA TYR A 86 -21.34 -13.96 -17.59
C TYR A 86 -21.40 -15.10 -18.62
N LEU A 87 -21.03 -14.80 -19.88
CA LEU A 87 -21.04 -15.76 -20.99
C LEU A 87 -19.61 -16.00 -21.48
N ASN A 88 -19.31 -17.22 -21.95
CA ASN A 88 -18.00 -17.58 -22.49
C ASN A 88 -17.80 -17.22 -23.98
N TYR A 89 -18.74 -16.48 -24.58
CA TYR A 89 -18.69 -16.03 -25.97
C TYR A 89 -19.28 -14.61 -26.09
N ILE A 90 -18.97 -13.94 -27.20
CA ILE A 90 -19.59 -12.68 -27.61
C ILE A 90 -20.18 -12.87 -29.00
N ASN A 91 -21.49 -12.66 -29.14
CA ASN A 91 -22.17 -12.75 -30.43
C ASN A 91 -22.05 -11.42 -31.19
N ALA A 92 -20.86 -11.15 -31.74
CA ALA A 92 -20.56 -9.92 -32.48
C ALA A 92 -19.59 -10.16 -33.63
N GLY A 93 -19.83 -9.52 -34.78
CA GLY A 93 -18.93 -9.54 -35.94
C GLY A 93 -18.46 -10.95 -36.31
N ASN A 94 -17.16 -11.08 -36.60
CA ASN A 94 -16.54 -12.33 -37.04
C ASN A 94 -16.27 -13.34 -35.91
N ILE A 95 -16.50 -12.96 -34.64
CA ILE A 95 -16.34 -13.86 -33.48
C ILE A 95 -17.65 -14.50 -33.03
N ASN A 96 -18.74 -14.29 -33.78
CA ASN A 96 -20.04 -14.87 -33.47
C ASN A 96 -19.97 -16.40 -33.32
N ASN A 97 -20.62 -16.94 -32.28
CA ASN A 97 -20.58 -18.37 -31.91
C ASN A 97 -19.17 -18.96 -31.61
N ARG A 98 -18.17 -18.12 -31.30
CA ARG A 98 -16.84 -18.60 -30.88
C ARG A 98 -16.62 -18.36 -29.39
N THR A 99 -15.99 -19.33 -28.72
CA THR A 99 -15.57 -19.17 -27.32
C THR A 99 -14.50 -18.09 -27.22
N LEU A 100 -14.52 -17.32 -26.13
CA LEU A 100 -13.51 -16.30 -25.87
C LEU A 100 -12.12 -16.91 -25.69
N LEU A 101 -12.00 -18.14 -25.19
CA LEU A 101 -10.72 -18.87 -25.17
C LEU A 101 -10.11 -18.97 -26.57
N SER A 102 -10.88 -19.45 -27.55
CA SER A 102 -10.43 -19.56 -28.94
C SER A 102 -10.15 -18.20 -29.56
N VAL A 103 -11.00 -17.19 -29.29
CA VAL A 103 -10.78 -15.83 -29.79
C VAL A 103 -9.46 -15.26 -29.27
N MET A 104 -9.14 -15.49 -28.00
CA MET A 104 -7.94 -14.98 -27.33
C MET A 104 -6.68 -15.85 -27.53
N ASN A 105 -6.73 -16.83 -28.44
CA ASN A 105 -5.64 -17.77 -28.73
C ASN A 105 -5.21 -18.63 -27.52
N LEU A 106 -6.12 -18.86 -26.56
CA LEU A 106 -5.91 -19.76 -25.42
C LEU A 106 -6.42 -21.19 -25.67
N ASP A 107 -7.01 -21.44 -26.83
CA ASP A 107 -7.55 -22.73 -27.30
C ASP A 107 -7.20 -22.88 -28.78
N LYS A 108 -6.04 -23.45 -29.03
CA LYS A 108 -5.47 -23.78 -30.36
C LYS A 108 -5.08 -25.24 -30.46
N LEU A 109 -4.86 -25.89 -29.32
CA LEU A 109 -4.35 -27.24 -29.24
C LEU A 109 -5.45 -28.19 -28.74
N ASP A 110 -5.33 -29.46 -29.12
CA ASP A 110 -6.13 -30.52 -28.50
C ASP A 110 -5.38 -31.10 -27.28
N SER A 111 -6.01 -32.05 -26.58
CA SER A 111 -5.40 -32.76 -25.45
C SER A 111 -4.09 -33.50 -25.77
N TYR A 112 -3.74 -33.68 -27.05
CA TYR A 112 -2.50 -34.30 -27.51
C TYR A 112 -1.50 -33.26 -28.05
N ASN A 113 -1.75 -31.97 -27.85
CA ASN A 113 -0.97 -30.84 -28.35
C ASN A 113 -0.91 -30.73 -29.88
N ASN A 114 -1.87 -31.31 -30.62
CA ASN A 114 -2.00 -31.05 -32.05
C ASN A 114 -2.73 -29.72 -32.28
N ALA A 115 -2.42 -29.03 -33.38
CA ALA A 115 -3.02 -27.73 -33.73
C ALA A 115 -4.50 -27.81 -34.15
N ARG A 116 -5.38 -28.18 -33.20
CA ARG A 116 -6.82 -28.26 -33.36
C ARG A 116 -7.51 -27.81 -32.06
N PRO A 117 -8.27 -26.70 -32.07
CA PRO A 117 -9.04 -26.25 -30.91
C PRO A 117 -10.06 -27.30 -30.46
N ASP A 118 -10.18 -27.52 -29.16
CA ASP A 118 -11.12 -28.48 -28.55
C ASP A 118 -12.11 -27.83 -27.56
N GLY A 119 -12.03 -26.51 -27.39
CA GLY A 119 -12.90 -25.75 -26.48
C GLY A 119 -12.38 -25.67 -25.05
N LYS A 120 -11.20 -26.22 -24.76
CA LYS A 120 -10.55 -26.15 -23.45
C LYS A 120 -9.35 -25.22 -23.49
N PHE A 121 -8.87 -24.84 -22.31
CA PHE A 121 -7.67 -24.05 -22.18
C PHE A 121 -6.43 -24.88 -22.50
N ASP A 122 -5.57 -24.38 -23.37
CA ASP A 122 -4.27 -24.97 -23.69
C ASP A 122 -3.31 -24.79 -22.50
N PHE A 123 -3.04 -25.86 -21.74
CA PHE A 123 -2.09 -25.81 -20.62
C PHE A 123 -0.66 -26.01 -21.13
N VAL A 124 0.01 -24.92 -21.52
CA VAL A 124 1.39 -24.94 -22.04
C VAL A 124 2.27 -24.09 -21.13
N GLU A 125 3.11 -24.78 -20.35
CA GLU A 125 4.01 -24.14 -19.39
C GLU A 125 4.96 -23.14 -20.07
N GLY A 126 5.07 -21.95 -19.49
CA GLY A 126 5.87 -20.83 -20.01
C GLY A 126 5.26 -20.05 -21.18
N TYR A 127 4.18 -20.55 -21.79
CA TYR A 127 3.49 -19.89 -22.92
C TYR A 127 2.12 -19.36 -22.54
N THR A 128 1.26 -20.21 -21.97
CA THR A 128 -0.11 -19.85 -21.56
C THR A 128 -0.27 -19.86 -20.05
N ILE A 129 0.61 -20.54 -19.31
CA ILE A 129 0.59 -20.59 -17.85
C ILE A 129 2.01 -20.66 -17.28
N ILE A 130 2.21 -20.03 -16.12
CA ILE A 130 3.33 -20.29 -15.21
C ILE A 130 2.73 -20.98 -13.98
N SER A 131 2.73 -22.31 -13.97
CA SER A 131 1.99 -23.10 -12.96
C SER A 131 2.51 -22.88 -11.55
N SER A 132 3.83 -22.72 -11.40
CA SER A 132 4.50 -22.50 -10.11
C SER A 132 4.11 -21.17 -9.44
N MET A 133 3.79 -20.15 -10.22
CA MET A 133 3.37 -18.83 -9.73
C MET A 133 1.86 -18.59 -9.87
N GLY A 134 1.16 -19.56 -10.45
CA GLY A 134 -0.25 -19.50 -10.83
C GLY A 134 -0.64 -18.27 -11.64
N ARG A 135 0.14 -18.00 -12.69
CA ARG A 135 -0.12 -16.89 -13.62
C ARG A 135 -0.56 -17.42 -14.97
N ILE A 136 -1.67 -16.91 -15.49
CA ILE A 136 -2.12 -17.15 -16.87
C ILE A 136 -1.53 -16.08 -17.76
N ILE A 137 -0.96 -16.49 -18.88
CA ILE A 137 -0.39 -15.64 -19.91
C ILE A 137 -1.29 -15.74 -21.15
N PHE A 138 -1.82 -14.61 -21.60
CA PHE A 138 -2.48 -14.55 -22.90
C PHE A 138 -1.39 -14.45 -23.98
N PRO A 139 -1.36 -15.33 -25.00
CA PRO A 139 -0.35 -15.31 -26.06
C PRO A 139 -0.59 -14.20 -27.10
N VAL A 140 -1.09 -13.06 -26.64
CA VAL A 140 -1.35 -11.82 -27.37
C VAL A 140 -1.09 -10.64 -26.41
N VAL A 141 -0.61 -9.51 -26.93
CA VAL A 141 -0.17 -8.36 -26.11
C VAL A 141 -1.35 -7.65 -25.44
N GLU A 142 -2.45 -7.44 -26.18
CA GLU A 142 -3.64 -6.74 -25.70
C GLU A 142 -4.90 -7.59 -25.99
N PRO A 143 -5.14 -8.67 -25.22
CA PRO A 143 -6.24 -9.59 -25.49
C PRO A 143 -7.60 -8.89 -25.56
N PHE A 144 -7.91 -8.02 -24.59
CA PHE A 144 -9.21 -7.36 -24.49
C PHE A 144 -9.28 -6.03 -25.28
N GLY A 145 -8.16 -5.56 -25.82
CA GLY A 145 -8.04 -4.31 -26.60
C GLY A 145 -7.92 -4.59 -28.09
N LYS A 146 -6.77 -4.22 -28.68
CA LYS A 146 -6.51 -4.33 -30.13
C LYS A 146 -6.76 -5.72 -30.71
N HIS A 147 -6.44 -6.79 -29.98
CA HIS A 147 -6.64 -8.17 -30.47
C HIS A 147 -8.11 -8.49 -30.65
N LEU A 148 -8.95 -8.22 -29.64
CA LEU A 148 -10.40 -8.41 -29.72
C LEU A 148 -11.02 -7.54 -30.81
N ARG A 149 -10.59 -6.27 -30.93
CA ARG A 149 -11.04 -5.37 -32.01
C ARG A 149 -10.81 -5.98 -33.38
N LYS A 150 -9.58 -6.46 -33.62
CA LYS A 150 -9.19 -7.13 -34.88
C LYS A 150 -9.99 -8.41 -35.11
N ALA A 151 -10.23 -9.19 -34.05
CA ALA A 151 -11.00 -10.43 -34.14
C ALA A 151 -12.46 -10.19 -34.53
N ILE A 152 -13.10 -9.12 -34.01
CA ILE A 152 -14.48 -8.74 -34.36
C ILE A 152 -14.56 -8.28 -35.82
N GLY A 153 -13.55 -7.56 -36.32
CA GLY A 153 -13.43 -7.17 -37.72
C GLY A 153 -14.28 -5.98 -38.16
N ASN A 154 -15.02 -5.35 -37.23
CA ASN A 154 -15.80 -4.13 -37.47
C ASN A 154 -15.65 -3.17 -36.28
N ASN A 155 -15.11 -1.98 -36.51
CA ASN A 155 -14.80 -1.02 -35.44
C ASN A 155 -16.03 -0.54 -34.68
N ALA A 156 -17.13 -0.19 -35.36
CA ALA A 156 -18.34 0.32 -34.71
C ALA A 156 -19.00 -0.71 -33.79
N ILE A 157 -18.87 -2.00 -34.12
CA ILE A 157 -19.35 -3.09 -33.26
C ILE A 157 -18.35 -3.35 -32.13
N ALA A 158 -17.05 -3.35 -32.45
CA ALA A 158 -15.98 -3.63 -31.50
C ALA A 158 -15.95 -2.63 -30.35
N ASP A 159 -16.22 -1.35 -30.61
CA ASP A 159 -16.22 -0.28 -29.62
C ASP A 159 -17.09 -0.62 -28.40
N LYS A 160 -18.14 -1.42 -28.54
CA LYS A 160 -18.98 -1.84 -27.40
C LYS A 160 -18.28 -2.81 -26.45
N TYR A 161 -17.38 -3.65 -26.95
CA TYR A 161 -16.85 -4.83 -26.24
C TYR A 161 -15.39 -4.70 -25.82
N VAL A 162 -14.58 -3.95 -26.57
CA VAL A 162 -13.16 -3.80 -26.29
C VAL A 162 -12.93 -2.96 -25.04
N PHE A 163 -11.89 -3.31 -24.30
CA PHE A 163 -11.43 -2.58 -23.12
C PHE A 163 -10.01 -2.09 -23.39
N GLU A 164 -9.92 -1.00 -24.16
CA GLU A 164 -8.64 -0.42 -24.60
C GLU A 164 -7.97 0.36 -23.47
N GLU A 165 -8.80 0.96 -22.60
CA GLU A 165 -8.38 1.75 -21.44
C GLU A 165 -7.50 0.93 -20.49
N LEU A 166 -7.72 -0.39 -20.41
CA LEU A 166 -6.87 -1.32 -19.65
C LEU A 166 -5.40 -1.31 -20.11
N TYR A 167 -5.13 -0.92 -21.36
CA TYR A 167 -3.80 -0.97 -21.96
C TYR A 167 -3.15 0.39 -22.16
N ASP A 168 -3.93 1.46 -22.35
CA ASP A 168 -3.46 2.82 -22.61
C ASP A 168 -3.53 3.77 -21.39
N SER A 169 -4.22 3.35 -20.32
CA SER A 169 -4.46 4.16 -19.13
C SER A 169 -3.97 3.46 -17.86
N THR A 170 -3.82 4.21 -16.76
CA THR A 170 -3.49 3.62 -15.45
C THR A 170 -4.60 2.66 -15.02
N LEU A 171 -4.27 1.68 -14.17
CA LEU A 171 -5.25 0.69 -13.72
C LEU A 171 -6.46 1.36 -13.02
N VAL A 172 -6.20 2.43 -12.27
CA VAL A 172 -7.21 3.23 -11.59
C VAL A 172 -8.14 3.88 -12.60
N ALA A 173 -7.60 4.66 -13.55
CA ALA A 173 -8.38 5.29 -14.60
C ALA A 173 -9.19 4.27 -15.42
N ALA A 174 -8.59 3.13 -15.78
CA ALA A 174 -9.28 2.06 -16.50
C ALA A 174 -10.44 1.45 -15.70
N SER A 175 -10.31 1.36 -14.37
CA SER A 175 -11.34 0.77 -13.49
C SER A 175 -12.61 1.61 -13.40
N GLU A 176 -12.49 2.93 -13.55
CA GLU A 176 -13.62 3.87 -13.62
C GLU A 176 -14.52 3.63 -14.84
N PHE A 177 -13.97 3.01 -15.90
CA PHE A 177 -14.74 2.58 -17.07
C PHE A 177 -15.51 1.27 -16.80
N SER A 178 -16.41 1.29 -15.82
CA SER A 178 -17.29 0.16 -15.44
C SER A 178 -18.10 -0.41 -16.62
N SER A 179 -18.38 0.42 -17.63
CA SER A 179 -19.05 -0.01 -18.87
C SER A 179 -18.21 -0.95 -19.75
N LYS A 180 -16.88 -0.96 -19.57
CA LYS A 180 -15.92 -1.81 -20.30
C LYS A 180 -15.35 -2.93 -19.42
N ASN A 181 -15.22 -2.70 -18.12
CA ASN A 181 -14.72 -3.65 -17.15
C ASN A 181 -15.70 -4.82 -16.89
N LYS A 182 -15.83 -5.70 -17.89
CA LYS A 182 -16.86 -6.76 -17.97
C LYS A 182 -16.27 -8.15 -18.18
N PHE A 183 -14.95 -8.27 -18.33
CA PHE A 183 -14.27 -9.55 -18.48
C PHE A 183 -14.01 -10.19 -17.13
N ARG A 184 -14.16 -11.52 -17.06
CA ARG A 184 -13.86 -12.30 -15.87
C ARG A 184 -13.17 -13.60 -16.26
N LEU A 185 -12.11 -13.95 -15.52
CA LEU A 185 -11.47 -15.25 -15.61
C LEU A 185 -12.05 -16.13 -14.52
N THR A 186 -12.55 -17.30 -14.90
CA THR A 186 -13.10 -18.29 -13.96
C THR A 186 -12.49 -19.64 -14.26
N GLY A 187 -12.04 -20.36 -13.24
CA GLY A 187 -11.44 -21.66 -13.45
C GLY A 187 -11.61 -22.60 -12.27
N GLU A 188 -11.30 -23.87 -12.53
CA GLU A 188 -11.22 -24.95 -11.57
C GLU A 188 -9.82 -25.55 -11.68
N TYR A 189 -9.18 -25.85 -10.55
CA TYR A 189 -7.87 -26.49 -10.52
C TYR A 189 -7.83 -27.52 -9.41
N GLN A 190 -6.92 -28.47 -9.54
CA GLN A 190 -6.60 -29.43 -8.49
C GLN A 190 -5.22 -29.10 -7.91
N GLY A 191 -5.11 -29.13 -6.58
CA GLY A 191 -3.81 -29.00 -5.89
C GLY A 191 -2.94 -30.24 -6.10
N THR A 192 -1.65 -30.14 -5.79
CA THR A 192 -0.64 -31.17 -6.08
C THR A 192 -0.79 -32.49 -5.33
N SER A 193 -1.63 -32.55 -4.28
CA SER A 193 -1.88 -33.77 -3.50
C SER A 193 -3.24 -34.37 -3.87
N SER A 194 -3.23 -35.58 -4.45
CA SER A 194 -4.45 -36.25 -4.93
C SER A 194 -5.24 -36.97 -3.84
N SER A 195 -4.60 -37.34 -2.72
CA SER A 195 -5.26 -37.93 -1.54
C SER A 195 -5.39 -36.94 -0.37
N GLU A 196 -4.66 -35.82 -0.45
CA GLU A 196 -4.55 -34.69 0.46
C GLU A 196 -5.61 -33.59 0.34
N ILE A 197 -6.59 -33.48 1.24
CA ILE A 197 -7.46 -32.29 1.29
C ILE A 197 -7.03 -31.40 2.46
N TYR A 198 -6.59 -30.18 2.14
CA TYR A 198 -6.30 -29.15 3.16
C TYR A 198 -7.58 -28.43 3.56
N LEU A 199 -7.89 -28.43 4.86
CA LEU A 199 -9.08 -27.81 5.42
C LEU A 199 -9.00 -26.28 5.54
N ASN A 200 -7.82 -25.71 5.29
CA ASN A 200 -7.49 -24.29 5.52
C ASN A 200 -7.82 -23.81 6.95
N ALA A 201 -7.85 -24.73 7.92
CA ALA A 201 -8.10 -24.46 9.33
C ALA A 201 -7.13 -25.28 10.18
N MET A 202 -6.45 -24.66 11.15
CA MET A 202 -5.55 -25.36 12.06
C MET A 202 -6.26 -25.63 13.39
N ASN A 203 -5.87 -26.70 14.10
CA ASN A 203 -6.45 -27.09 15.39
C ASN A 203 -7.97 -27.33 15.34
N VAL A 204 -8.42 -28.08 14.33
CA VAL A 204 -9.83 -28.44 14.15
C VAL A 204 -10.29 -29.35 15.31
N PRO A 205 -11.46 -29.10 15.93
CA PRO A 205 -11.99 -29.97 16.98
C PRO A 205 -12.14 -31.42 16.48
N ARG A 206 -11.69 -32.38 17.30
CA ARG A 206 -11.78 -33.81 16.97
C ARG A 206 -13.24 -34.23 16.77
N GLY A 207 -13.53 -34.95 15.69
CA GLY A 207 -14.88 -35.43 15.34
C GLY A 207 -15.81 -34.39 14.70
N SER A 208 -15.34 -33.16 14.45
CA SER A 208 -16.14 -32.13 13.77
C SER A 208 -16.10 -32.23 12.23
N VAL A 209 -15.14 -33.00 11.70
CA VAL A 209 -14.93 -33.14 10.25
C VAL A 209 -15.82 -34.25 9.70
N LYS A 210 -16.80 -33.86 8.87
CA LYS A 210 -17.65 -34.77 8.12
C LYS A 210 -17.25 -34.75 6.65
N VAL A 211 -16.86 -35.91 6.14
CA VAL A 211 -16.46 -36.08 4.74
C VAL A 211 -17.55 -36.86 4.00
N ARG A 212 -17.99 -36.35 2.85
CA ARG A 212 -19.01 -36.98 2.01
C ARG A 212 -18.48 -37.18 0.60
N ALA A 213 -18.70 -38.35 0.01
CA ALA A 213 -18.39 -38.61 -1.40
C ALA A 213 -19.68 -38.98 -2.14
N GLY A 214 -20.01 -38.24 -3.21
CA GLY A 214 -21.24 -38.49 -3.99
C GLY A 214 -22.53 -38.47 -3.16
N GLY A 215 -22.55 -37.72 -2.04
CA GLY A 215 -23.68 -37.62 -1.12
C GLY A 215 -23.71 -38.65 0.02
N VAL A 216 -22.80 -39.64 0.03
CA VAL A 216 -22.67 -40.62 1.10
C VAL A 216 -21.62 -40.18 2.11
N GLU A 217 -21.93 -40.21 3.40
CA GLU A 217 -20.98 -39.90 4.47
C GLU A 217 -19.96 -41.03 4.62
N LEU A 218 -18.67 -40.66 4.55
CA LEU A 218 -17.54 -41.57 4.67
C LEU A 218 -17.24 -41.86 6.14
N VAL A 219 -16.59 -42.98 6.41
CA VAL A 219 -16.23 -43.38 7.79
C VAL A 219 -14.78 -43.01 8.11
N GLU A 220 -14.57 -42.20 9.15
CA GLU A 220 -13.24 -41.84 9.62
C GLU A 220 -12.46 -43.09 10.09
N ASN A 221 -11.17 -43.14 9.77
CA ASN A 221 -10.23 -44.27 9.94
C ASN A 221 -10.51 -45.51 9.08
N VAL A 222 -11.53 -45.47 8.21
CA VAL A 222 -11.80 -46.52 7.23
C VAL A 222 -11.62 -45.95 5.82
N ASP A 223 -12.37 -44.90 5.50
CA ASP A 223 -12.37 -44.27 4.18
C ASP A 223 -11.44 -43.05 4.11
N TYR A 224 -11.21 -42.38 5.23
CA TYR A 224 -10.31 -41.22 5.34
C TYR A 224 -9.73 -41.09 6.76
N THR A 225 -8.64 -40.35 6.93
CA THR A 225 -8.11 -39.93 8.24
C THR A 225 -8.01 -38.41 8.30
N VAL A 226 -8.02 -37.87 9.52
CA VAL A 226 -7.90 -36.43 9.75
C VAL A 226 -6.72 -36.14 10.67
N ASP A 227 -5.78 -35.34 10.22
CA ASP A 227 -4.85 -34.63 11.09
C ASP A 227 -5.50 -33.34 11.57
N TYR A 228 -6.06 -33.40 12.76
CA TYR A 228 -6.75 -32.29 13.40
C TYR A 228 -5.84 -31.12 13.77
N ILE A 229 -4.52 -31.35 13.92
CA ILE A 229 -3.57 -30.30 14.27
C ILE A 229 -3.24 -29.49 13.02
N SER A 230 -2.83 -30.17 11.95
CA SER A 230 -2.46 -29.51 10.69
C SER A 230 -3.65 -29.16 9.79
N GLY A 231 -4.84 -29.69 10.07
CA GLY A 231 -6.04 -29.42 9.29
C GLY A 231 -6.05 -30.14 7.94
N ARG A 232 -5.69 -31.42 7.93
CA ARG A 232 -5.52 -32.20 6.69
C ARG A 232 -6.34 -33.48 6.74
N VAL A 233 -7.10 -33.72 5.68
CA VAL A 233 -7.91 -34.94 5.50
C VAL A 233 -7.26 -35.80 4.44
N THR A 234 -6.81 -37.00 4.81
CA THR A 234 -6.23 -37.97 3.90
C THR A 234 -7.27 -39.01 3.50
N ILE A 235 -7.60 -39.10 2.22
CA ILE A 235 -8.52 -40.14 1.72
C ILE A 235 -7.77 -41.48 1.63
N LEU A 236 -8.25 -42.50 2.34
CA LEU A 236 -7.70 -43.85 2.33
C LEU A 236 -8.30 -44.72 1.22
N ASN A 237 -9.58 -44.50 0.90
CA ASN A 237 -10.31 -45.31 -0.06
C ASN A 237 -9.87 -45.03 -1.50
N GLN A 238 -9.04 -45.92 -2.05
CA GLN A 238 -8.46 -45.81 -3.40
C GLN A 238 -9.51 -45.82 -4.53
N GLN A 239 -10.69 -46.39 -4.30
CA GLN A 239 -11.77 -46.39 -5.30
C GLN A 239 -12.37 -44.99 -5.45
N LEU A 240 -12.43 -44.21 -4.38
CA LEU A 240 -12.91 -42.82 -4.43
C LEU A 240 -11.89 -41.92 -5.16
N ILE A 241 -10.60 -42.14 -4.92
CA ILE A 241 -9.51 -41.41 -5.60
C ILE A 241 -9.50 -41.73 -7.10
N SER A 242 -9.55 -43.00 -7.47
CA SER A 242 -9.49 -43.42 -8.88
C SER A 242 -10.76 -43.10 -9.69
N SER A 243 -11.91 -42.96 -9.03
CA SER A 243 -13.18 -42.61 -9.68
C SER A 243 -13.40 -41.10 -9.86
N ASN A 244 -12.50 -40.24 -9.35
CA ASN A 244 -12.67 -38.78 -9.33
C ASN A 244 -14.03 -38.34 -8.77
N THR A 245 -14.54 -39.07 -7.78
CA THR A 245 -15.82 -38.74 -7.14
C THR A 245 -15.66 -37.43 -6.35
N PRO A 246 -16.55 -36.42 -6.52
CA PRO A 246 -16.48 -35.20 -5.73
C PRO A 246 -16.60 -35.49 -4.23
N ILE A 247 -15.65 -34.96 -3.46
CA ILE A 247 -15.59 -35.08 -2.00
C ILE A 247 -15.91 -33.72 -1.39
N ASP A 248 -16.98 -33.66 -0.60
CA ASP A 248 -17.36 -32.50 0.20
C ASP A 248 -16.85 -32.70 1.63
N VAL A 249 -16.20 -31.68 2.19
CA VAL A 249 -15.72 -31.71 3.56
C VAL A 249 -16.32 -30.56 4.34
N GLN A 250 -17.05 -30.90 5.40
CA GLN A 250 -17.63 -29.95 6.32
C GLN A 250 -16.88 -30.04 7.64
N LEU A 251 -16.53 -28.90 8.22
CA LEU A 251 -15.87 -28.85 9.51
C LEU A 251 -16.44 -27.73 10.37
N GLU A 252 -16.33 -27.90 11.68
CA GLU A 252 -16.53 -26.82 12.64
C GLU A 252 -15.17 -26.17 12.90
N ASN A 253 -14.99 -24.92 12.48
CA ASN A 253 -13.76 -24.18 12.77
C ASN A 253 -13.95 -23.31 14.02
N ARG A 254 -13.02 -23.39 14.96
CA ARG A 254 -12.92 -22.44 16.08
C ARG A 254 -11.87 -21.41 15.71
N ASP A 255 -12.26 -20.42 14.92
CA ASP A 255 -11.36 -19.31 14.60
C ASP A 255 -10.88 -18.64 15.90
N PHE A 256 -9.56 -18.45 16.00
CA PHE A 256 -8.88 -17.94 17.20
C PHE A 256 -9.30 -16.51 17.57
N ILE A 257 -9.93 -15.77 16.64
CA ILE A 257 -10.38 -14.38 16.80
C ILE A 257 -11.83 -14.26 16.32
N GLN A 258 -12.77 -14.91 17.00
CA GLN A 258 -14.19 -14.63 16.80
C GLN A 258 -14.66 -13.68 17.91
N ILE A 259 -14.72 -12.38 17.59
CA ILE A 259 -15.06 -11.33 18.58
C ILE A 259 -16.58 -11.25 18.81
N GLN A 260 -17.39 -11.81 17.91
CA GLN A 260 -18.85 -11.81 18.05
C GLN A 260 -19.32 -12.93 18.99
N ARG A 261 -20.15 -12.58 19.98
CA ARG A 261 -20.66 -13.54 20.93
C ARG A 261 -21.81 -14.34 20.31
N LYS A 262 -21.62 -15.65 20.18
CA LYS A 262 -22.66 -16.60 19.73
C LYS A 262 -23.32 -17.29 20.93
N THR A 263 -24.64 -17.42 20.90
CA THR A 263 -25.43 -18.12 21.92
C THR A 263 -26.33 -19.13 21.24
N LEU A 264 -26.06 -20.42 21.45
CA LEU A 264 -26.91 -21.53 21.02
C LEU A 264 -27.70 -22.04 22.23
N LEU A 265 -29.02 -21.89 22.20
CA LEU A 265 -29.93 -22.43 23.21
C LEU A 265 -30.84 -23.42 22.53
N GLY A 266 -30.93 -24.63 23.07
CA GLY A 266 -31.83 -25.63 22.51
C GLY A 266 -32.12 -26.76 23.47
N THR A 267 -33.12 -27.55 23.09
CA THR A 267 -33.52 -28.77 23.75
C THR A 267 -33.73 -29.86 22.71
N HIS A 268 -33.38 -31.08 23.08
CA HIS A 268 -33.67 -32.27 22.30
C HIS A 268 -34.37 -33.27 23.23
N LEU A 269 -35.53 -33.75 22.78
CA LEU A 269 -36.34 -34.71 23.52
C LEU A 269 -36.44 -35.98 22.68
N GLU A 270 -36.02 -37.10 23.26
CA GLU A 270 -36.09 -38.41 22.63
C GLU A 270 -36.99 -39.33 23.44
N TYR A 271 -37.84 -40.08 22.76
CA TYR A 271 -38.72 -41.07 23.34
C TYR A 271 -38.58 -42.41 22.62
N ALA A 272 -38.05 -43.40 23.33
CA ALA A 272 -37.98 -44.78 22.87
C ALA A 272 -39.28 -45.52 23.22
N PHE A 273 -40.12 -45.79 22.22
CA PHE A 273 -41.35 -46.57 22.42
C PHE A 273 -41.04 -48.03 22.75
N ASN A 274 -39.98 -48.57 22.14
CA ASN A 274 -39.44 -49.90 22.42
C ASN A 274 -37.97 -49.96 21.95
N LYS A 275 -37.32 -51.12 22.13
CA LYS A 275 -35.93 -51.35 21.71
C LYS A 275 -35.66 -51.19 20.21
N ASP A 276 -36.71 -51.20 19.39
CA ASP A 276 -36.65 -51.20 17.93
C ASP A 276 -37.12 -49.85 17.33
N PHE A 277 -37.77 -48.96 18.10
CA PHE A 277 -38.37 -47.72 17.59
C PHE A 277 -38.22 -46.53 18.55
N VAL A 278 -37.64 -45.47 18.03
CA VAL A 278 -37.36 -44.22 18.72
C VAL A 278 -37.83 -43.03 17.88
N ILE A 279 -38.43 -42.03 18.54
CA ILE A 279 -38.73 -40.73 17.96
C ILE A 279 -38.06 -39.64 18.77
N GLY A 280 -37.54 -38.62 18.10
CA GLY A 280 -36.93 -37.46 18.72
C GLY A 280 -37.47 -36.16 18.12
N GLY A 281 -37.37 -35.09 18.91
CA GLY A 281 -37.68 -33.73 18.50
C GLY A 281 -36.62 -32.77 18.99
N THR A 282 -36.19 -31.86 18.13
CA THR A 282 -35.18 -30.84 18.44
C THR A 282 -35.79 -29.47 18.26
N LEU A 283 -35.50 -28.55 19.19
CA LEU A 283 -35.75 -27.13 19.05
C LEU A 283 -34.52 -26.38 19.51
N MET A 284 -33.94 -25.55 18.66
CA MET A 284 -32.75 -24.75 18.99
C MET A 284 -32.81 -23.37 18.35
N ASN A 285 -32.26 -22.37 19.03
CA ASN A 285 -32.06 -21.02 18.56
C ASN A 285 -30.59 -20.65 18.65
N LEU A 286 -30.01 -20.22 17.53
CA LEU A 286 -28.67 -19.65 17.46
C LEU A 286 -28.79 -18.15 17.25
N SER A 287 -28.34 -17.37 18.24
CA SER A 287 -28.30 -15.91 18.18
C SER A 287 -26.88 -15.41 18.27
N GLU A 288 -26.54 -14.45 17.40
CA GLU A 288 -25.29 -13.71 17.45
C GLU A 288 -25.53 -12.31 18.04
N MET A 289 -24.55 -11.80 18.78
CA MET A 289 -24.55 -10.45 19.32
C MET A 289 -23.37 -9.68 18.72
N PRO A 290 -23.64 -8.61 17.93
CA PRO A 290 -22.58 -7.81 17.33
C PRO A 290 -21.94 -6.89 18.38
N ASN A 291 -20.69 -6.49 18.14
CA ASN A 291 -19.95 -5.59 19.01
C ASN A 291 -20.16 -4.11 18.68
N ILE A 292 -20.60 -3.84 17.45
CA ILE A 292 -20.94 -2.51 16.93
C ILE A 292 -22.40 -2.50 16.50
N THR A 293 -23.03 -1.32 16.57
CA THR A 293 -24.46 -1.17 16.23
C THR A 293 -24.69 -1.08 14.72
N LYS A 294 -23.75 -0.49 13.98
CA LYS A 294 -23.74 -0.47 12.51
C LYS A 294 -23.13 -1.77 11.99
N THR A 295 -23.95 -2.59 11.35
CA THR A 295 -23.52 -3.89 10.79
C THR A 295 -23.47 -3.80 9.27
N THR A 296 -22.32 -4.11 8.68
CA THR A 296 -22.12 -4.11 7.23
C THR A 296 -22.79 -5.31 6.57
N MET A 297 -23.12 -5.16 5.28
CA MET A 297 -23.72 -6.23 4.48
C MET A 297 -22.80 -7.46 4.40
N GLY A 298 -23.35 -8.65 4.63
CA GLY A 298 -22.62 -9.92 4.72
C GLY A 298 -22.09 -10.27 6.11
N SER A 299 -22.14 -9.34 7.07
CA SER A 299 -21.76 -9.56 8.47
C SER A 299 -22.95 -9.41 9.42
N GLU A 300 -24.17 -9.61 8.92
CA GLU A 300 -25.39 -9.43 9.69
C GLU A 300 -25.52 -10.48 10.82
N PRO A 301 -25.78 -10.06 12.07
CA PRO A 301 -25.92 -10.99 13.17
C PRO A 301 -27.21 -11.81 13.02
N ILE A 302 -27.06 -13.13 12.93
CA ILE A 302 -28.19 -14.04 12.75
C ILE A 302 -28.92 -14.31 14.07
N SER A 303 -30.20 -14.66 13.96
CA SER A 303 -31.02 -15.20 15.04
C SER A 303 -31.94 -16.29 14.46
N ASN A 304 -31.34 -17.43 14.17
CA ASN A 304 -32.01 -18.52 13.47
C ASN A 304 -32.58 -19.53 14.46
N THR A 305 -33.83 -19.94 14.24
CA THR A 305 -34.48 -21.01 15.03
C THR A 305 -34.62 -22.24 14.16
N ILE A 306 -34.09 -23.37 14.60
CA ILE A 306 -34.26 -24.67 13.95
C ILE A 306 -35.18 -25.52 14.81
N TRP A 307 -36.18 -26.12 14.20
CA TRP A 307 -36.94 -27.20 14.82
C TRP A 307 -36.93 -28.42 13.90
N GLY A 308 -36.97 -29.60 14.48
CA GLY A 308 -36.91 -30.84 13.71
C GLY A 308 -37.46 -32.04 14.46
N LEU A 309 -37.74 -33.09 13.70
CA LEU A 309 -38.21 -34.38 14.15
C LEU A 309 -37.32 -35.45 13.53
N ASN A 310 -36.94 -36.45 14.32
CA ASN A 310 -36.18 -37.61 13.85
C ASN A 310 -36.89 -38.88 14.30
N MET A 311 -36.81 -39.92 13.47
CA MET A 311 -37.31 -41.25 13.78
C MET A 311 -36.28 -42.30 13.39
N ALA A 312 -36.10 -43.30 14.23
CA ALA A 312 -35.23 -44.42 13.99
C ALA A 312 -35.98 -45.72 14.29
N TYR A 313 -36.01 -46.62 13.32
CA TYR A 313 -36.57 -47.95 13.42
C TYR A 313 -35.51 -48.98 13.03
N LYS A 314 -35.21 -49.94 13.91
CA LYS A 314 -34.27 -51.04 13.62
C LYS A 314 -34.86 -52.35 14.10
N LYS A 315 -34.99 -53.33 13.21
CA LYS A 315 -35.50 -54.66 13.56
C LYS A 315 -34.70 -55.76 12.90
N GLU A 316 -34.37 -56.78 13.67
CA GLU A 316 -33.73 -57.99 13.16
C GLU A 316 -34.75 -58.87 12.41
N MET A 317 -34.36 -59.31 11.22
CA MET A 317 -35.17 -60.10 10.29
C MET A 317 -34.58 -61.51 10.18
N GLN A 318 -34.80 -62.31 11.22
CA GLN A 318 -34.24 -63.67 11.29
C GLN A 318 -34.64 -64.55 10.09
N TRP A 319 -35.85 -64.36 9.56
CA TRP A 319 -36.33 -65.09 8.39
C TRP A 319 -35.47 -64.82 7.13
N LEU A 320 -34.95 -63.61 6.97
CA LEU A 320 -34.09 -63.24 5.85
C LEU A 320 -32.70 -63.84 6.03
N THR A 321 -32.17 -63.83 7.26
CA THR A 321 -30.93 -64.55 7.61
C THR A 321 -31.03 -66.02 7.21
N THR A 322 -32.10 -66.69 7.62
CA THR A 322 -32.32 -68.11 7.33
C THR A 322 -32.58 -68.40 5.86
N ALA A 323 -33.17 -67.46 5.12
CA ALA A 323 -33.38 -67.61 3.68
C ALA A 323 -32.06 -67.49 2.90
N LEU A 324 -31.18 -66.56 3.29
CA LEU A 324 -29.86 -66.36 2.68
C LEU A 324 -28.90 -67.51 2.99
N ASP A 325 -28.96 -68.06 4.20
CA ASP A 325 -28.15 -69.20 4.64
C ASP A 325 -28.51 -70.52 3.91
N ARG A 326 -29.67 -70.58 3.24
CA ARG A 326 -30.09 -71.74 2.43
C ARG A 326 -29.59 -71.71 0.98
N LEU A 327 -28.93 -70.63 0.54
CA LEU A 327 -28.36 -70.55 -0.80
C LEU A 327 -27.07 -71.36 -0.86
N PRO A 328 -26.92 -72.30 -1.81
CA PRO A 328 -25.69 -73.07 -1.94
C PRO A 328 -24.51 -72.13 -2.23
N LEU A 329 -23.38 -72.34 -1.53
CA LEU A 329 -22.12 -71.56 -1.55
C LEU A 329 -22.05 -70.34 -0.60
N LEU A 330 -23.04 -70.09 0.26
CA LEU A 330 -23.02 -69.04 1.29
C LEU A 330 -23.30 -69.63 2.69
N GLU A 331 -22.44 -69.38 3.67
CA GLU A 331 -22.71 -69.61 5.10
C GLU A 331 -22.81 -68.26 5.81
N VAL A 332 -23.98 -67.93 6.36
CA VAL A 332 -24.26 -66.59 6.90
C VAL A 332 -24.63 -66.68 8.38
N SER A 333 -23.66 -66.39 9.26
CA SER A 333 -23.83 -66.46 10.72
C SER A 333 -24.28 -65.14 11.37
N ALA A 334 -24.21 -64.02 10.66
CA ALA A 334 -24.61 -62.71 11.16
C ALA A 334 -26.12 -62.43 10.95
N PRO A 335 -26.85 -61.89 11.95
CA PRO A 335 -28.27 -61.59 11.81
C PRO A 335 -28.52 -60.48 10.79
N SER A 336 -29.43 -60.71 9.86
CA SER A 336 -29.97 -59.69 8.96
C SER A 336 -30.83 -58.70 9.75
N SER A 337 -30.68 -57.40 9.51
CA SER A 337 -31.53 -56.38 10.09
C SER A 337 -32.00 -55.38 9.05
N ILE A 338 -33.19 -54.83 9.25
CA ILE A 338 -33.68 -53.68 8.51
C ILE A 338 -33.62 -52.46 9.41
N GLN A 339 -33.02 -51.39 8.90
CA GLN A 339 -32.95 -50.11 9.58
C GLN A 339 -33.57 -49.04 8.68
N PHE A 340 -34.40 -48.21 9.28
CA PHE A 340 -35.01 -47.05 8.66
C PHE A 340 -34.79 -45.86 9.57
N THR A 341 -34.23 -44.80 9.01
CA THR A 341 -34.05 -43.51 9.67
C THR A 341 -34.73 -42.43 8.84
N GLY A 342 -35.40 -41.51 9.50
CA GLY A 342 -36.03 -40.36 8.86
C GLY A 342 -35.80 -39.11 9.69
N GLU A 343 -35.44 -38.03 9.04
CA GLU A 343 -35.18 -36.74 9.68
C GLU A 343 -35.90 -35.64 8.90
N PHE A 344 -36.53 -34.74 9.63
CA PHE A 344 -37.11 -33.51 9.12
C PHE A 344 -36.59 -32.36 9.97
N ALA A 345 -36.08 -31.32 9.35
CA ALA A 345 -35.68 -30.10 10.03
C ALA A 345 -36.08 -28.90 9.20
N GLN A 346 -36.62 -27.88 9.87
CA GLN A 346 -36.91 -26.59 9.27
C GLN A 346 -36.12 -25.50 10.02
N MET A 347 -35.40 -24.70 9.26
CA MET A 347 -34.80 -23.46 9.76
C MET A 347 -35.76 -22.30 9.49
N ILE A 348 -36.07 -21.56 10.55
CA ILE A 348 -36.74 -20.26 10.50
C ILE A 348 -35.65 -19.21 10.63
N PRO A 349 -35.25 -18.55 9.52
CA PRO A 349 -34.22 -17.53 9.56
C PRO A 349 -34.73 -16.28 10.29
N GLY A 350 -33.85 -15.63 11.03
CA GLY A 350 -34.13 -14.39 11.72
C GLY A 350 -32.88 -13.55 11.90
N HIS A 351 -33.05 -12.31 12.30
CA HIS A 351 -31.97 -11.35 12.52
C HIS A 351 -32.01 -10.77 13.92
N LYS A 352 -30.85 -10.44 14.47
CA LYS A 352 -30.77 -9.82 15.79
C LYS A 352 -31.20 -8.35 15.72
N LYS A 353 -32.08 -7.94 16.63
CA LYS A 353 -32.41 -6.52 16.87
C LYS A 353 -31.65 -6.03 18.08
N ILE A 354 -31.00 -4.88 17.94
CA ILE A 354 -30.25 -4.21 19.00
C ILE A 354 -30.70 -2.75 19.11
N GLU A 355 -30.38 -2.12 20.23
CA GLU A 355 -30.64 -0.70 20.40
C GLU A 355 -29.86 0.11 19.35
N GLY A 356 -30.54 1.01 18.64
CA GLY A 356 -29.95 1.77 17.52
C GLY A 356 -29.89 1.02 16.18
N ASN A 357 -30.19 -0.28 16.13
CA ASN A 357 -30.29 -1.02 14.87
C ASN A 357 -31.41 -2.10 14.91
N PRO A 358 -32.56 -1.87 14.24
CA PRO A 358 -33.70 -2.79 14.21
C PRO A 358 -33.51 -3.99 13.26
N GLY A 359 -32.31 -4.18 12.70
CA GLY A 359 -31.98 -5.23 11.73
C GLY A 359 -31.59 -4.72 10.34
N TYR A 360 -31.06 -3.51 10.24
CA TYR A 360 -30.53 -2.95 9.01
C TYR A 360 -29.11 -3.46 8.75
N ALA A 361 -28.86 -3.82 7.50
CA ALA A 361 -27.53 -4.03 6.95
C ALA A 361 -27.13 -2.76 6.20
N TYR A 362 -25.96 -2.21 6.55
CA TYR A 362 -25.41 -1.05 5.87
C TYR A 362 -24.64 -1.53 4.65
N LEU A 363 -25.02 -1.04 3.47
CA LEU A 363 -24.26 -1.25 2.25
C LEU A 363 -22.92 -0.49 2.31
N ASP A 364 -22.98 0.74 2.81
CA ASP A 364 -21.85 1.62 3.10
C ASP A 364 -22.27 2.57 4.22
N ASP A 365 -21.36 2.86 5.15
CA ASP A 365 -21.54 3.82 6.24
C ASP A 365 -20.60 5.02 6.15
N PHE A 366 -19.74 5.05 5.11
CA PHE A 366 -18.71 6.04 4.85
C PHE A 366 -17.66 6.21 5.96
N GLU A 367 -17.65 5.39 7.03
CA GLU A 367 -16.72 5.59 8.15
C GLU A 367 -15.27 5.25 7.78
N ALA A 368 -15.06 4.34 6.84
CA ALA A 368 -13.73 3.92 6.37
C ALA A 368 -13.30 4.59 5.05
N THR A 369 -13.99 5.67 4.64
CA THR A 369 -13.70 6.35 3.36
C THR A 369 -12.55 7.34 3.44
N GLU A 370 -12.15 7.72 4.65
CA GLU A 370 -11.04 8.64 4.88
C GLU A 370 -9.80 7.88 5.39
N THR A 371 -8.67 8.12 4.73
CA THR A 371 -7.35 7.72 5.24
C THR A 371 -6.44 8.94 5.22
N SER A 372 -5.86 9.27 6.38
CA SER A 372 -5.03 10.47 6.54
C SER A 372 -3.54 10.10 6.55
N ILE A 373 -2.73 10.82 5.78
CA ILE A 373 -1.26 10.76 5.87
C ILE A 373 -0.79 11.94 6.71
N ASP A 374 -0.17 11.65 7.86
CA ASP A 374 0.25 12.69 8.78
C ASP A 374 1.55 13.38 8.35
N LEU A 375 1.46 14.69 8.08
CA LEU A 375 2.59 15.49 7.64
C LEU A 375 3.21 16.37 8.73
N LYS A 376 2.70 16.35 9.97
CA LYS A 376 3.05 17.33 11.01
C LYS A 376 4.40 17.12 11.71
N TYR A 377 5.08 15.99 11.48
CA TYR A 377 6.34 15.67 12.16
C TYR A 377 7.51 16.51 11.62
N PRO A 378 8.10 17.46 12.40
CA PRO A 378 9.12 18.40 11.90
C PRO A 378 10.40 17.72 11.41
N TYR A 379 10.79 16.59 12.02
CA TYR A 379 12.02 15.86 11.68
C TYR A 379 12.02 15.29 10.27
N ASN A 380 10.85 15.10 9.66
CA ASN A 380 10.74 14.60 8.29
C ASN A 380 10.86 15.72 7.26
N TRP A 381 10.97 16.98 7.70
CA TRP A 381 11.12 18.15 6.85
C TRP A 381 12.57 18.64 6.84
N THR A 382 13.01 19.06 5.66
CA THR A 382 14.34 19.61 5.41
C THR A 382 14.23 20.99 4.74
N LEU A 383 15.34 21.71 4.67
CA LEU A 383 15.42 22.97 3.94
C LEU A 383 15.04 22.74 2.47
N SER A 384 14.23 23.61 1.88
CA SER A 384 13.84 23.47 0.47
C SER A 384 14.85 24.07 -0.50
N SER A 385 14.83 23.57 -1.73
CA SER A 385 15.32 24.31 -2.90
C SER A 385 14.52 25.61 -3.10
N THR A 386 15.07 26.55 -3.87
CA THR A 386 14.37 27.78 -4.24
C THR A 386 13.17 27.41 -5.11
N PRO A 387 11.93 27.81 -4.75
CA PRO A 387 10.75 27.45 -5.53
C PRO A 387 10.87 27.96 -6.96
N ALA A 388 10.75 27.04 -7.92
CA ALA A 388 10.90 27.35 -9.34
C ALA A 388 9.53 27.43 -10.01
N GLU A 389 9.30 28.51 -10.76
CA GLU A 389 8.12 28.69 -11.60
C GLU A 389 8.55 28.97 -13.05
N SER A 390 7.78 28.45 -14.01
CA SER A 390 8.01 28.70 -15.43
C SER A 390 7.17 29.88 -15.92
N GLY A 391 7.78 30.80 -16.66
CA GLY A 391 7.07 31.90 -17.35
C GLY A 391 7.57 33.29 -16.98
N SER A 392 7.07 34.31 -17.68
CA SER A 392 7.52 35.71 -17.50
C SER A 392 7.06 36.37 -16.19
N GLY A 393 6.24 35.69 -15.40
CA GLY A 393 5.71 36.15 -14.11
C GLY A 393 6.17 35.33 -12.92
N ALA A 394 7.23 34.52 -13.06
CA ALA A 394 7.77 33.71 -11.97
C ALA A 394 8.14 34.57 -10.76
N LEU A 395 7.70 34.16 -9.56
CA LEU A 395 7.98 34.88 -8.31
C LEU A 395 9.47 34.91 -7.97
N PHE A 396 10.18 33.82 -8.26
CA PHE A 396 11.62 33.63 -7.97
C PHE A 396 12.37 33.23 -9.25
N PRO A 397 12.66 34.18 -10.17
CA PRO A 397 13.37 33.89 -11.41
C PRO A 397 14.79 33.36 -11.18
N GLU A 398 15.40 33.66 -10.04
CA GLU A 398 16.71 33.15 -9.63
C GLU A 398 16.74 31.63 -9.45
N ALA A 399 15.57 30.97 -9.30
CA ALA A 399 15.48 29.53 -9.17
C ALA A 399 16.04 28.77 -10.39
N LEU A 400 16.18 29.42 -11.55
CA LEU A 400 16.76 28.84 -12.77
C LEU A 400 18.29 28.88 -12.80
N LEU A 401 18.92 29.68 -11.94
CA LEU A 401 20.37 29.79 -11.87
C LEU A 401 20.97 28.48 -11.35
N ASN A 402 22.17 28.15 -11.84
CA ASN A 402 22.86 26.94 -11.43
C ASN A 402 24.32 27.26 -11.11
N ASN A 403 24.79 26.78 -9.97
CA ASN A 403 26.12 27.09 -9.45
C ASN A 403 26.39 28.60 -9.40
N ASP A 404 25.40 29.37 -8.92
CA ASP A 404 25.42 30.82 -8.76
C ASP A 404 24.84 31.21 -7.39
N ILE A 405 25.47 32.16 -6.70
CA ILE A 405 25.07 32.62 -5.36
C ILE A 405 23.74 33.39 -5.35
N GLU A 406 23.36 34.01 -6.47
CA GLU A 406 22.10 34.76 -6.57
C GLU A 406 20.88 33.86 -6.30
N TYR A 407 21.00 32.55 -6.56
CA TYR A 407 19.98 31.54 -6.31
C TYR A 407 19.42 31.53 -4.88
N GLY A 408 20.26 31.81 -3.88
CA GLY A 408 19.90 31.74 -2.45
C GLY A 408 19.58 33.08 -1.80
N LYS A 409 19.75 34.21 -2.50
CA LYS A 409 19.72 35.55 -1.88
C LYS A 409 18.37 35.99 -1.34
N ASN A 410 17.27 35.46 -1.86
CA ASN A 410 15.93 35.78 -1.36
C ASN A 410 15.46 34.89 -0.19
N ARG A 411 16.27 33.91 0.23
CA ARG A 411 15.92 33.02 1.34
C ARG A 411 16.06 33.72 2.69
N SER A 412 14.95 33.86 3.40
CA SER A 412 14.89 34.40 4.76
C SER A 412 14.84 33.30 5.81
N LEU A 413 15.04 33.69 7.06
CA LEU A 413 15.06 32.76 8.18
C LEU A 413 13.67 32.15 8.38
N MET A 414 13.62 30.83 8.29
CA MET A 414 12.44 30.03 8.58
C MET A 414 12.87 28.90 9.52
N SER A 415 12.07 28.63 10.54
CA SER A 415 12.27 27.49 11.43
C SER A 415 10.98 26.70 11.58
N TRP A 416 11.11 25.37 11.57
CA TRP A 416 10.00 24.44 11.79
C TRP A 416 10.33 23.51 12.94
N TYR A 417 9.41 23.37 13.88
CA TYR A 417 9.65 22.60 15.10
C TYR A 417 8.35 22.21 15.81
N ASN A 418 8.46 21.31 16.76
CA ASN A 418 7.39 20.96 17.68
C ASN A 418 7.84 21.34 19.09
N ILE A 419 6.98 22.02 19.84
CA ILE A 419 7.23 22.33 21.24
C ILE A 419 6.80 21.12 22.07
N ASP A 420 7.78 20.45 22.67
CA ASP A 420 7.49 19.37 23.61
C ASP A 420 6.89 19.94 24.91
N ASN A 421 5.57 19.84 25.02
CA ASN A 421 4.79 20.33 26.16
C ASN A 421 5.06 19.55 27.47
N TYR A 422 5.73 18.39 27.42
CA TYR A 422 6.19 17.70 28.62
C TYR A 422 7.45 18.37 29.21
N ILE A 423 8.34 18.83 28.33
CA ILE A 423 9.61 19.47 28.69
C ILE A 423 9.41 20.97 28.99
N PHE A 424 8.56 21.66 28.20
CA PHE A 424 8.28 23.08 28.29
C PHE A 424 6.92 23.35 28.94
N ASN A 425 6.87 23.36 30.27
CA ASN A 425 5.66 23.72 31.01
C ASN A 425 5.97 24.43 32.34
N ASP A 426 4.93 25.00 32.95
CA ASP A 426 4.99 25.75 34.21
C ASP A 426 5.40 24.89 35.43
N ARG A 427 5.40 23.57 35.30
CA ARG A 427 5.59 22.59 36.39
C ARG A 427 6.89 21.81 36.29
N THR A 428 7.57 21.80 35.15
CA THR A 428 8.78 21.02 34.90
C THR A 428 10.03 21.85 35.19
N PRO A 429 10.95 21.41 36.08
CA PRO A 429 12.21 22.11 36.35
C PRO A 429 13.17 22.20 35.15
N GLN A 430 12.93 21.41 34.10
CA GLN A 430 13.69 21.41 32.84
C GLN A 430 13.36 22.62 31.95
N THR A 431 12.22 23.30 32.18
CA THR A 431 11.90 24.54 31.49
C THR A 431 12.78 25.67 32.03
N PRO A 432 13.49 26.43 31.17
CA PRO A 432 14.34 27.54 31.61
C PRO A 432 13.59 28.52 32.52
N SER A 433 14.27 29.02 33.56
CA SER A 433 13.63 29.82 34.61
C SER A 433 12.96 31.09 34.09
N TYR A 434 13.53 31.73 33.06
CA TYR A 434 12.98 32.92 32.44
C TYR A 434 11.69 32.66 31.64
N ILE A 435 11.50 31.44 31.10
CA ILE A 435 10.25 31.03 30.44
C ILE A 435 9.25 30.59 31.50
N ARG A 436 9.67 29.69 32.40
CA ARG A 436 8.80 29.10 33.44
C ARG A 436 8.14 30.15 34.32
N ASN A 437 8.86 31.22 34.65
CA ASN A 437 8.36 32.29 35.51
C ASN A 437 7.61 33.40 34.76
N ASN A 438 7.60 33.38 33.42
CA ASN A 438 6.93 34.38 32.60
C ASN A 438 5.62 33.82 32.06
N LYS A 439 4.52 34.22 32.72
CA LYS A 439 3.17 33.77 32.36
C LYS A 439 2.82 34.13 30.92
N ASP A 440 3.20 35.30 30.45
CA ASP A 440 2.86 35.79 29.11
C ASP A 440 3.51 34.92 28.03
N LEU A 441 4.73 34.42 28.24
CA LEU A 441 5.42 33.51 27.31
C LEU A 441 4.76 32.12 27.24
N ILE A 442 4.23 31.62 28.36
CA ILE A 442 3.59 30.29 28.42
C ILE A 442 2.15 30.33 27.89
N SER A 443 1.43 31.43 28.12
CA SER A 443 0.05 31.59 27.65
C SER A 443 -0.07 32.15 26.23
N ASN A 444 1.04 32.54 25.61
CA ASN A 444 1.02 33.06 24.24
C ASN A 444 0.46 32.01 23.28
N HIS A 445 -0.49 32.43 22.43
CA HIS A 445 -1.12 31.61 21.41
C HIS A 445 -0.10 30.89 20.51
N LEU A 446 1.05 31.52 20.23
CA LEU A 446 2.09 30.97 19.36
C LEU A 446 2.97 29.88 20.01
N THR A 447 2.92 29.71 21.33
CA THR A 447 3.84 28.82 22.07
C THR A 447 3.13 27.88 23.05
N ARG A 448 1.86 28.13 23.35
CA ARG A 448 1.09 27.36 24.34
C ARG A 448 0.76 25.95 23.84
N LYS A 449 0.46 25.07 24.80
CA LYS A 449 -0.19 23.79 24.54
C LYS A 449 -1.62 24.00 24.00
N ILE A 450 -2.00 23.17 23.02
CA ILE A 450 -3.33 23.17 22.40
C ILE A 450 -4.06 21.92 22.86
N SER A 451 -5.27 22.08 23.40
CA SER A 451 -6.08 20.95 23.83
C SER A 451 -6.85 20.35 22.67
N GLU A 452 -7.00 19.02 22.66
CA GLU A 452 -7.82 18.32 21.65
C GLU A 452 -9.26 18.85 21.62
N LYS A 453 -9.84 19.17 22.78
CA LYS A 453 -11.21 19.72 22.87
C LYS A 453 -11.37 21.14 22.30
N GLU A 454 -10.27 21.85 22.10
CA GLU A 454 -10.29 23.18 21.49
C GLU A 454 -10.59 23.09 19.99
N VAL A 455 -10.00 22.09 19.32
CA VAL A 455 -10.21 21.86 17.88
C VAL A 455 -11.37 20.90 17.64
N PHE A 456 -11.50 19.86 18.46
CA PHE A 456 -12.50 18.80 18.33
C PHE A 456 -13.37 18.69 19.60
N PRO A 457 -14.32 19.61 19.82
CA PRO A 457 -15.09 19.68 21.08
C PRO A 457 -15.99 18.46 21.33
N ASN A 458 -16.43 17.80 20.26
CA ASN A 458 -17.31 16.63 20.32
C ASN A 458 -16.56 15.29 20.37
N ARG A 459 -15.23 15.31 20.31
CA ARG A 459 -14.42 14.09 20.37
C ARG A 459 -14.23 13.68 21.82
N GLU A 460 -14.59 12.45 22.15
CA GLU A 460 -14.36 11.90 23.48
C GLU A 460 -12.87 11.55 23.64
N PRO A 461 -12.17 12.14 24.64
CA PRO A 461 -10.78 11.83 24.86
C PRO A 461 -10.63 10.41 25.41
N LEU A 462 -9.54 9.74 25.04
CA LEU A 462 -9.18 8.45 25.62
C LEU A 462 -9.01 8.59 27.15
N LEU A 463 -9.63 7.67 27.91
CA LEU A 463 -9.65 7.68 29.39
C LEU A 463 -8.27 7.78 30.05
N ASN A 464 -7.20 7.35 29.36
CA ASN A 464 -5.82 7.31 29.86
C ASN A 464 -4.83 8.18 29.04
N GLY A 465 -5.33 9.05 28.15
CA GLY A 465 -4.49 9.85 27.25
C GLY A 465 -4.27 11.29 27.72
N VAL A 466 -3.16 11.90 27.28
CA VAL A 466 -2.95 13.35 27.38
C VAL A 466 -3.76 14.01 26.26
N SER A 467 -4.81 14.77 26.59
CA SER A 467 -5.69 15.45 25.62
C SER A 467 -5.08 16.73 25.01
N THR A 468 -3.82 16.68 24.60
CA THR A 468 -3.12 17.78 23.92
C THR A 468 -2.72 17.37 22.51
N LEU A 469 -2.89 18.28 21.56
CA LEU A 469 -2.48 18.06 20.18
C LEU A 469 -1.00 18.39 20.00
N SER A 470 -0.31 17.55 19.24
CA SER A 470 1.02 17.85 18.71
C SER A 470 0.87 18.69 17.45
N VAL A 471 1.62 19.80 17.36
CA VAL A 471 1.51 20.76 16.25
C VAL A 471 2.86 21.01 15.56
N LEU A 472 2.81 21.23 14.26
CA LEU A 472 3.95 21.73 13.50
C LEU A 472 3.98 23.25 13.64
N ASN A 473 4.92 23.79 14.41
CA ASN A 473 5.14 25.22 14.49
C ASN A 473 6.05 25.63 13.34
N VAL A 474 5.68 26.71 12.66
CA VAL A 474 6.48 27.31 11.59
C VAL A 474 6.63 28.79 11.92
N SER A 475 7.87 29.23 12.13
CA SER A 475 8.22 30.63 12.33
C SER A 475 8.96 31.15 11.11
N TYR A 476 8.51 32.28 10.57
CA TYR A 476 9.10 32.91 9.40
C TYR A 476 9.46 34.36 9.69
N TYR A 477 10.71 34.73 9.42
CA TYR A 477 11.27 36.05 9.71
C TYR A 477 11.79 36.68 8.41
N PRO A 478 10.94 37.37 7.62
CA PRO A 478 11.29 37.85 6.26
C PRO A 478 12.35 38.96 6.22
N GLN A 479 12.67 39.56 7.37
CA GLN A 479 13.71 40.58 7.50
C GLN A 479 15.05 39.99 7.98
N GLN A 480 15.06 38.72 8.38
CA GLN A 480 16.24 38.04 8.88
C GLN A 480 16.75 37.07 7.82
N ARG A 481 18.08 36.98 7.72
CA ARG A 481 18.76 36.15 6.73
C ARG A 481 18.60 34.67 7.08
N GLY A 482 18.21 33.86 6.10
CA GLY A 482 18.19 32.40 6.23
C GLY A 482 19.52 31.73 5.85
N PRO A 483 19.63 30.41 5.99
CA PRO A 483 20.82 29.66 5.63
C PRO A 483 21.21 29.81 4.15
N TYR A 484 22.49 29.96 3.89
CA TYR A 484 23.12 30.13 2.58
C TYR A 484 22.59 31.33 1.76
N ASN A 485 22.04 32.33 2.42
CA ASN A 485 21.73 33.61 1.81
C ASN A 485 22.97 34.54 1.92
N LEU A 486 23.45 35.00 0.76
CA LEU A 486 24.62 35.89 0.62
C LEU A 486 24.24 37.26 0.05
N ASP A 487 23.03 37.73 0.34
CA ASP A 487 22.57 39.06 -0.05
C ASP A 487 23.19 40.15 0.82
N THR A 488 23.56 41.27 0.21
CA THR A 488 24.19 42.41 0.88
C THR A 488 23.25 43.59 1.04
N ASP A 489 22.01 43.49 0.55
CA ASP A 489 20.97 44.53 0.65
C ASP A 489 20.34 44.61 2.06
N TYR A 490 21.05 45.29 2.97
CA TYR A 490 20.64 45.53 4.35
C TYR A 490 20.24 46.99 4.60
N ASP A 491 19.28 47.19 5.51
CA ASP A 491 18.94 48.51 6.03
C ASP A 491 19.97 49.02 7.06
N ALA A 492 19.77 50.26 7.54
CA ALA A 492 20.65 50.89 8.54
C ALA A 492 20.67 50.15 9.90
N THR A 493 19.66 49.32 10.17
CA THR A 493 19.52 48.51 11.40
C THR A 493 20.10 47.10 11.27
N GLY A 494 20.58 46.73 10.08
CA GLY A 494 21.13 45.42 9.77
C GLY A 494 20.06 44.35 9.52
N MET A 495 18.87 44.74 9.07
CA MET A 495 17.81 43.84 8.59
C MET A 495 17.77 43.81 7.06
N LEU A 496 17.32 42.71 6.46
CA LEU A 496 17.19 42.59 5.00
C LEU A 496 16.14 43.58 4.46
N ASN A 497 16.49 44.30 3.39
CA ASN A 497 15.54 45.13 2.66
C ASN A 497 14.55 44.28 1.85
N ASN A 498 13.41 44.87 1.49
CA ASN A 498 12.36 44.27 0.66
C ASN A 498 11.81 42.92 1.18
N PRO A 499 11.30 42.84 2.43
CA PRO A 499 10.81 41.59 3.03
C PRO A 499 9.70 40.90 2.22
N SER A 500 8.91 41.65 1.46
CA SER A 500 7.84 41.12 0.61
C SER A 500 8.31 40.32 -0.61
N LYS A 501 9.60 40.41 -0.97
CA LYS A 501 10.20 39.61 -2.05
C LYS A 501 10.93 38.36 -1.55
N ARG A 502 11.00 38.20 -0.23
CA ARG A 502 11.72 37.11 0.39
C ARG A 502 10.82 35.89 0.55
N TRP A 503 11.45 34.73 0.70
CA TRP A 503 10.76 33.46 0.91
C TRP A 503 11.45 32.63 1.97
N GLY A 504 10.73 31.67 2.53
CA GLY A 504 11.26 30.60 3.39
C GLY A 504 10.55 29.31 3.00
N GLY A 505 11.27 28.21 2.91
CA GLY A 505 10.70 26.95 2.46
C GLY A 505 11.26 25.74 3.19
N MET A 506 10.38 24.77 3.37
CA MET A 506 10.65 23.44 3.90
C MET A 506 10.05 22.42 2.94
N MET A 507 10.76 21.31 2.72
CA MET A 507 10.29 20.24 1.85
C MET A 507 10.40 18.88 2.55
N ARG A 508 9.62 17.90 2.11
CA ARG A 508 9.73 16.52 2.56
C ARG A 508 9.35 15.56 1.45
N LYS A 509 9.86 14.33 1.54
CA LYS A 509 9.34 13.22 0.75
C LYS A 509 7.94 12.84 1.24
N ILE A 510 7.07 12.49 0.31
CA ILE A 510 5.81 11.80 0.57
C ILE A 510 6.05 10.32 0.23
N ASP A 511 5.80 9.44 1.19
CA ASP A 511 6.08 8.01 1.03
C ASP A 511 5.15 7.34 0.01
N VAL A 512 3.93 7.86 -0.11
CA VAL A 512 2.96 7.46 -1.11
C VAL A 512 3.16 8.34 -2.34
N SER A 513 3.75 7.78 -3.40
CA SER A 513 4.01 8.50 -4.65
C SER A 513 2.85 8.46 -5.65
N ASP A 514 1.99 7.44 -5.59
CA ASP A 514 0.84 7.30 -6.49
C ASP A 514 -0.45 7.79 -5.79
N PHE A 515 -0.75 9.07 -6.01
CA PHE A 515 -1.95 9.72 -5.46
C PHE A 515 -3.24 9.24 -6.12
N GLU A 516 -3.21 8.81 -7.38
CA GLU A 516 -4.37 8.26 -8.07
C GLU A 516 -4.77 6.93 -7.43
N GLN A 517 -3.81 6.02 -7.28
CA GLN A 517 -4.07 4.71 -6.66
C GLN A 517 -4.49 4.82 -5.20
N SER A 518 -3.96 5.82 -4.49
CA SER A 518 -4.25 6.02 -3.07
C SER A 518 -5.45 6.94 -2.82
N ASN A 519 -6.10 7.41 -3.88
CA ASN A 519 -7.23 8.34 -3.84
C ASN A 519 -7.02 9.56 -2.91
N ILE A 520 -5.88 10.25 -3.07
CA ILE A 520 -5.57 11.45 -2.28
C ILE A 520 -6.29 12.65 -2.89
N GLU A 521 -7.23 13.23 -2.14
CA GLU A 521 -8.09 14.33 -2.62
C GLU A 521 -7.78 15.69 -1.98
N TYR A 522 -7.49 15.71 -0.68
CA TYR A 522 -7.38 16.95 0.10
C TYR A 522 -6.08 17.04 0.89
N ILE A 523 -5.60 18.28 1.05
CA ILE A 523 -4.64 18.62 2.10
C ILE A 523 -5.41 19.38 3.17
N GLU A 524 -5.52 18.77 4.34
CA GLU A 524 -6.22 19.36 5.48
C GLU A 524 -5.22 19.78 6.55
N PHE A 525 -5.38 21.01 7.04
CA PHE A 525 -4.64 21.49 8.19
C PHE A 525 -5.44 22.54 8.95
N TRP A 526 -5.19 22.59 10.26
CA TRP A 526 -5.73 23.60 11.15
C TRP A 526 -4.67 24.64 11.43
N LEU A 527 -4.82 25.82 10.85
CA LEU A 527 -3.94 26.95 11.10
C LEU A 527 -4.54 27.83 12.20
N MET A 528 -3.76 28.09 13.25
CA MET A 528 -4.12 29.11 14.24
C MET A 528 -4.08 30.48 13.58
N ASP A 529 -5.12 31.30 13.78
CA ASP A 529 -5.15 32.67 13.27
C ASP A 529 -3.91 33.45 13.77
N PRO A 530 -2.96 33.78 12.87
CA PRO A 530 -1.73 34.45 13.26
C PRO A 530 -1.97 35.92 13.66
N PHE A 531 -3.17 36.46 13.37
CA PHE A 531 -3.55 37.84 13.67
C PHE A 531 -4.44 37.95 14.91
N VAL A 532 -4.57 36.89 15.72
CA VAL A 532 -5.42 36.88 16.94
C VAL A 532 -5.09 38.01 17.93
N ASN A 533 -3.84 38.52 17.90
CA ASN A 533 -3.38 39.64 18.74
C ASN A 533 -3.30 40.99 17.99
N ASP A 534 -3.60 41.06 16.69
CA ASP A 534 -3.63 42.31 15.92
C ASP A 534 -4.93 43.07 16.19
N THR A 535 -4.91 43.87 17.24
CA THR A 535 -6.05 44.72 17.62
C THR A 535 -6.26 45.92 16.69
N LEU A 536 -5.28 46.24 15.82
CA LEU A 536 -5.31 47.41 14.94
C LEU A 536 -5.63 47.07 13.48
N ASN A 537 -5.69 45.78 13.13
CA ASN A 537 -5.92 45.26 11.76
C ASN A 537 -4.99 45.90 10.72
N GLN A 538 -3.72 46.09 11.09
CA GLN A 538 -2.73 46.76 10.22
C GLN A 538 -1.94 45.77 9.36
N HIS A 539 -1.99 44.48 9.69
CA HIS A 539 -1.26 43.46 8.93
C HIS A 539 -2.01 43.06 7.65
N LEU A 540 -1.34 43.22 6.52
CA LEU A 540 -1.83 42.78 5.19
C LEU A 540 -1.63 41.28 4.93
N GLY A 541 -0.98 40.58 5.86
CA GLY A 541 -0.66 39.16 5.75
C GLY A 541 0.48 38.85 4.76
N GLY A 542 0.56 37.57 4.37
CA GLY A 542 1.51 37.04 3.40
C GLY A 542 0.95 35.77 2.75
N ASP A 543 1.68 35.22 1.79
CA ASP A 543 1.23 34.08 0.99
C ASP A 543 1.87 32.77 1.47
N LEU A 544 1.06 31.72 1.61
CA LEU A 544 1.50 30.35 1.86
C LEU A 544 1.33 29.52 0.59
N TYR A 545 2.43 28.94 0.11
CA TYR A 545 2.43 28.05 -1.04
C TYR A 545 2.65 26.61 -0.59
N ILE A 546 1.85 25.68 -1.13
CA ILE A 546 2.03 24.24 -0.96
C ILE A 546 2.32 23.67 -2.35
N ASN A 547 3.59 23.44 -2.64
CA ASN A 547 4.00 22.81 -3.88
C ASN A 547 3.91 21.28 -3.73
N LEU A 548 3.25 20.61 -4.66
CA LEU A 548 3.12 19.16 -4.73
C LEU A 548 3.62 18.67 -6.09
N GLY A 549 4.33 17.54 -6.09
CA GLY A 549 4.88 16.91 -7.28
C GLY A 549 6.39 16.77 -7.21
N ASP A 550 7.04 16.84 -8.38
CA ASP A 550 8.48 16.67 -8.50
C ASP A 550 9.20 17.98 -8.13
N ILE A 551 9.69 18.04 -6.90
CA ILE A 551 10.45 19.18 -6.38
C ILE A 551 11.95 18.84 -6.40
N SER A 552 12.78 19.83 -6.74
CA SER A 552 14.23 19.64 -6.75
C SER A 552 14.77 19.41 -5.33
N GLU A 553 15.55 18.33 -5.14
CA GLU A 553 16.29 18.06 -3.91
C GLU A 553 17.63 18.81 -3.83
N ASP A 554 17.96 19.62 -4.84
CA ASP A 554 19.20 20.39 -4.91
C ASP A 554 19.08 21.74 -4.19
N ILE A 555 19.31 21.71 -2.87
CA ILE A 555 19.15 22.86 -1.96
C ILE A 555 20.19 23.95 -2.24
N LEU A 556 21.43 23.56 -2.54
CA LEU A 556 22.54 24.43 -2.92
C LEU A 556 22.87 24.19 -4.39
N LYS A 557 22.05 24.78 -5.25
CA LYS A 557 21.95 24.42 -6.65
C LYS A 557 23.30 24.42 -7.37
N ASP A 558 23.81 23.23 -7.63
CA ASP A 558 25.09 22.98 -8.29
C ASP A 558 25.09 21.71 -9.16
N GLY A 559 24.00 20.93 -9.13
CA GLY A 559 23.84 19.67 -9.84
C GLY A 559 24.61 18.49 -9.25
N LYS A 560 25.09 18.59 -8.01
CA LYS A 560 25.85 17.53 -7.32
C LYS A 560 25.15 17.08 -6.05
N LYS A 561 25.36 15.81 -5.71
CA LYS A 561 24.87 15.26 -4.44
C LYS A 561 25.85 15.56 -3.32
N PHE A 562 25.51 16.51 -2.47
CA PHE A 562 26.22 16.72 -1.21
C PHE A 562 25.73 15.76 -0.12
N PHE A 563 26.64 15.30 0.73
CA PHE A 563 26.33 14.53 1.93
C PHE A 563 27.50 14.67 2.93
N GLU A 564 27.20 15.19 4.11
CA GLU A 564 28.14 15.54 5.18
C GLU A 564 29.05 14.39 5.61
N ASN A 565 28.48 13.20 5.73
CA ASN A 565 29.23 12.02 6.15
C ASN A 565 30.25 11.51 5.10
N GLY A 566 30.23 12.08 3.89
CA GLY A 566 31.21 11.84 2.83
C GLY A 566 32.46 12.72 2.92
N MET A 567 32.46 13.72 3.79
CA MET A 567 33.60 14.63 3.91
C MET A 567 34.84 13.87 4.42
N PRO A 568 36.02 14.10 3.80
CA PRO A 568 37.22 13.33 4.10
C PRO A 568 37.76 13.67 5.49
N LEU A 569 38.17 12.65 6.23
CA LEU A 569 38.79 12.82 7.55
C LEU A 569 40.26 13.26 7.46
N THR A 570 40.90 12.99 6.32
CA THR A 570 42.25 13.43 5.96
C THR A 570 42.17 14.68 5.08
N ASN A 571 43.24 15.48 5.05
CA ASN A 571 43.29 16.70 4.22
C ASN A 571 43.54 16.39 2.73
N ASP A 572 43.02 15.27 2.22
CA ASP A 572 43.18 14.89 0.81
C ASP A 572 42.24 15.69 -0.08
N THR A 573 42.79 16.70 -0.74
CA THR A 573 42.06 17.58 -1.66
C THR A 573 41.48 16.86 -2.88
N ASN A 574 41.91 15.64 -3.21
CA ASN A 574 41.36 14.89 -4.35
C ASN A 574 40.00 14.25 -4.04
N LEU A 575 39.62 14.16 -2.77
CA LEU A 575 38.37 13.54 -2.32
C LEU A 575 37.19 14.53 -2.29
N THR A 576 37.46 15.80 -2.58
CA THR A 576 36.45 16.87 -2.65
C THR A 576 36.63 17.68 -3.92
N GLN A 577 35.56 18.33 -4.35
CA GLN A 577 35.59 19.28 -5.45
C GLN A 577 34.91 20.58 -5.01
N ASN A 578 35.54 21.71 -5.29
CA ASN A 578 34.95 23.01 -5.02
C ASN A 578 33.84 23.35 -6.04
N ASN A 579 32.80 24.02 -5.57
CA ASN A 579 31.77 24.67 -6.38
C ASN A 579 31.64 26.15 -5.93
N VAL A 580 30.59 26.87 -6.33
CA VAL A 580 30.39 28.26 -5.88
C VAL A 580 30.07 28.36 -4.38
N TRP A 581 29.44 27.32 -3.83
CA TRP A 581 28.93 27.27 -2.45
C TRP A 581 29.99 26.82 -1.43
N GLY A 582 30.92 25.95 -1.81
CA GLY A 582 31.87 25.32 -0.91
C GLY A 582 32.53 24.08 -1.52
N ARG A 583 32.53 22.96 -0.78
CA ARG A 583 33.20 21.69 -1.10
C ARG A 583 32.21 20.53 -1.10
N VAL A 584 32.24 19.73 -2.17
CA VAL A 584 31.39 18.54 -2.31
C VAL A 584 32.24 17.28 -2.38
N PRO A 585 31.93 16.21 -1.64
CA PRO A 585 32.67 14.95 -1.73
C PRO A 585 32.52 14.33 -3.12
N THR A 586 33.60 13.74 -3.64
CA THR A 586 33.61 13.09 -4.97
C THR A 586 33.31 11.59 -4.89
N GLN A 587 33.29 11.01 -3.69
CA GLN A 587 32.99 9.60 -3.46
C GLN A 587 31.49 9.35 -3.49
N GLN A 588 31.09 8.11 -3.80
CA GLN A 588 29.69 7.70 -3.73
C GLN A 588 29.32 7.37 -2.28
N SER A 589 28.17 7.88 -1.81
CA SER A 589 27.63 7.53 -0.50
C SER A 589 27.14 6.07 -0.50
N THR A 590 27.70 5.24 0.40
CA THR A 590 27.28 3.85 0.60
C THR A 590 26.29 3.69 1.75
N VAL A 591 26.46 4.50 2.81
CA VAL A 591 25.61 4.53 4.02
C VAL A 591 25.48 5.98 4.47
N LEU A 592 24.30 6.35 4.98
CA LEU A 592 24.04 7.65 5.60
C LEU A 592 24.35 7.60 7.11
N ALA A 593 25.63 7.58 7.46
CA ALA A 593 26.09 7.58 8.84
C ALA A 593 27.47 8.24 8.98
N PHE A 594 27.64 9.01 10.05
CA PHE A 594 28.93 9.60 10.42
C PHE A 594 29.91 8.54 10.91
N SER A 595 31.21 8.82 10.74
CA SER A 595 32.27 8.00 11.32
C SER A 595 32.30 8.15 12.85
N ASN A 596 32.61 7.05 13.55
CA ASN A 596 32.80 7.03 15.00
C ASN A 596 34.25 7.35 15.43
N GLU A 597 35.14 7.65 14.48
CA GLU A 597 36.52 8.01 14.81
C GLU A 597 36.59 9.33 15.60
N PRO A 598 37.51 9.45 16.58
CA PRO A 598 37.68 10.69 17.34
C PRO A 598 37.94 11.90 16.44
N GLY A 599 37.16 12.96 16.58
CA GLY A 599 37.29 14.18 15.78
C GLY A 599 36.67 14.12 14.38
N ALA A 600 36.09 12.98 13.97
CA ALA A 600 35.44 12.85 12.67
C ALA A 600 34.21 13.75 12.53
N ARG A 601 33.35 13.79 13.55
CA ARG A 601 32.13 14.62 13.51
C ARG A 601 32.42 16.09 13.23
N ALA A 602 33.43 16.67 13.88
CA ALA A 602 33.79 18.07 13.67
C ALA A 602 34.26 18.40 12.23
N LYS A 603 34.61 17.38 11.42
CA LYS A 603 34.97 17.53 10.01
C LYS A 603 33.85 17.15 9.04
N GLN A 604 32.87 16.38 9.51
CA GLN A 604 31.80 15.84 8.68
C GLN A 604 30.49 16.64 8.85
N ASP A 605 30.14 16.98 10.08
CA ASP A 605 28.96 17.77 10.47
C ASP A 605 29.30 19.27 10.33
N VAL A 606 29.22 19.78 9.11
CA VAL A 606 29.73 21.10 8.69
C VAL A 606 28.75 21.84 7.76
N GLY A 607 27.49 21.41 7.69
CA GLY A 607 26.49 22.01 6.83
C GLY A 607 26.54 21.55 5.37
N LEU A 608 25.57 22.02 4.57
CA LEU A 608 25.35 21.66 3.17
C LEU A 608 26.45 22.15 2.21
N ASN A 609 27.28 23.11 2.63
CA ASN A 609 28.39 23.64 1.82
C ASN A 609 29.69 22.85 2.02
N GLY A 610 29.77 21.94 2.99
CA GLY A 610 30.98 21.17 3.27
C GLY A 610 32.14 21.98 3.82
N LEU A 611 31.89 23.09 4.51
CA LEU A 611 32.91 23.99 5.07
C LEU A 611 32.64 24.24 6.56
N SER A 612 33.66 24.14 7.41
CA SER A 612 33.49 24.66 8.77
C SER A 612 33.37 26.19 8.76
N THR A 613 32.78 26.79 9.79
CA THR A 613 32.67 28.26 9.91
C THR A 613 34.01 28.99 9.75
N GLU A 614 35.12 28.39 10.21
CA GLU A 614 36.46 28.92 9.99
C GLU A 614 36.89 28.85 8.53
N GLU A 615 36.56 27.76 7.84
CA GLU A 615 36.87 27.60 6.41
C GLU A 615 36.04 28.54 5.54
N GLU A 616 34.79 28.83 5.92
CA GLU A 616 33.94 29.80 5.24
C GLU A 616 34.59 31.19 5.22
N LYS A 617 35.17 31.65 6.33
CA LYS A 617 35.82 32.97 6.41
C LYS A 617 36.97 33.13 5.40
N GLU A 618 37.60 32.02 5.02
CA GLU A 618 38.69 31.98 4.04
C GLU A 618 38.22 31.68 2.62
N PHE A 619 37.10 30.97 2.46
CA PHE A 619 36.58 30.55 1.16
C PHE A 619 36.15 31.78 0.33
N PRO A 620 36.54 31.90 -0.95
CA PRO A 620 36.40 33.13 -1.72
C PRO A 620 34.99 33.73 -1.73
N THR A 621 33.96 32.90 -1.87
CA THR A 621 32.56 33.33 -1.92
C THR A 621 32.14 34.08 -0.66
N TYR A 622 32.32 33.45 0.50
CA TYR A 622 31.94 34.01 1.80
C TYR A 622 32.89 35.13 2.26
N ARG A 623 34.19 35.01 2.00
CA ARG A 623 35.15 36.08 2.29
C ARG A 623 34.80 37.37 1.55
N ASN A 624 34.46 37.27 0.26
CA ASN A 624 34.06 38.42 -0.54
C ASN A 624 32.73 39.00 -0.04
N TYR A 625 31.78 38.15 0.34
CA TYR A 625 30.52 38.56 0.98
C TYR A 625 30.76 39.36 2.27
N ILE A 626 31.59 38.86 3.19
CA ILE A 626 31.95 39.56 4.44
C ILE A 626 32.60 40.92 4.14
N GLN A 627 33.51 40.98 3.17
CA GLN A 627 34.16 42.24 2.78
C GLN A 627 33.16 43.27 2.25
N GLN A 628 32.19 42.83 1.42
CA GLN A 628 31.12 43.69 0.92
C GLN A 628 30.17 44.15 2.02
N LEU A 629 29.83 43.29 2.99
CA LEU A 629 29.02 43.68 4.13
C LEU A 629 29.69 44.79 4.93
N ARG A 630 30.99 44.66 5.20
CA ARG A 630 31.75 45.68 5.93
C ARG A 630 31.78 47.05 5.25
N THR A 631 31.54 47.12 3.93
CA THR A 631 31.41 48.40 3.21
C THR A 631 29.97 48.89 3.09
N THR A 632 28.98 48.01 3.26
CA THR A 632 27.56 48.31 2.99
C THR A 632 26.80 48.68 4.26
N VAL A 633 27.07 48.02 5.39
CA VAL A 633 26.36 48.26 6.65
C VAL A 633 27.01 49.33 7.53
N SER A 634 26.22 49.94 8.42
CA SER A 634 26.70 50.98 9.32
C SER A 634 27.73 50.45 10.33
N PRO A 635 28.70 51.27 10.80
CA PRO A 635 29.69 50.84 11.80
C PRO A 635 29.07 50.30 13.10
N SER A 636 27.90 50.81 13.50
CA SER A 636 27.14 50.31 14.64
C SER A 636 26.61 48.89 14.44
N VAL A 637 26.17 48.55 13.23
CA VAL A 637 25.72 47.19 12.88
C VAL A 637 26.89 46.23 12.87
N ILE A 638 28.04 46.65 12.31
CA ILE A 638 29.28 45.84 12.31
C ILE A 638 29.70 45.52 13.75
N ALA A 639 29.76 46.51 14.64
CA ALA A 639 30.13 46.28 16.04
C ALA A 639 29.17 45.32 16.76
N ARG A 640 27.87 45.39 16.45
CA ARG A 640 26.88 44.44 16.97
C ARG A 640 27.12 43.03 16.42
N TRP A 641 27.31 42.89 15.11
CA TRP A 641 27.53 41.61 14.46
C TRP A 641 28.84 40.95 14.89
N GLU A 642 29.90 41.70 15.18
CA GLU A 642 31.15 41.15 15.71
C GLU A 642 30.96 40.47 17.07
N GLY A 643 29.99 40.93 17.88
CA GLY A 643 29.64 40.33 19.17
C GLY A 643 28.58 39.21 19.11
N ASP A 644 27.97 38.97 17.95
CA ASP A 644 26.92 37.97 17.76
C ASP A 644 27.48 36.78 16.97
N GLN A 645 27.47 35.60 17.58
CA GLN A 645 28.03 34.37 17.00
C GLN A 645 27.30 33.93 15.71
N PHE A 646 26.01 34.24 15.58
CA PHE A 646 25.18 33.85 14.43
C PHE A 646 25.02 34.98 13.41
N SER A 647 25.81 36.04 13.55
CA SER A 647 25.78 37.16 12.61
C SER A 647 26.37 36.78 11.26
N PRO A 648 26.03 37.51 10.18
CA PRO A 648 26.64 37.31 8.87
C PRO A 648 28.18 37.44 8.82
N LEU A 649 28.81 38.04 9.85
CA LEU A 649 30.27 38.17 9.93
C LEU A 649 30.94 36.97 10.60
N ASN A 650 30.26 36.37 11.58
CA ASN A 650 30.78 35.28 12.39
C ASN A 650 30.36 33.90 11.88
N ASP A 651 29.19 33.82 11.24
CA ASP A 651 28.60 32.66 10.57
C ASP A 651 28.23 33.06 9.13
N PRO A 652 29.20 33.09 8.20
CA PRO A 652 28.99 33.59 6.84
C PRO A 652 27.97 32.78 6.04
N ALA A 653 27.87 31.46 6.21
CA ALA A 653 26.83 30.67 5.57
C ALA A 653 25.48 30.76 6.28
N GLY A 654 25.43 31.01 7.59
CA GLY A 654 24.17 31.05 8.33
C GLY A 654 23.61 29.65 8.61
N ASP A 655 24.46 28.65 8.76
CA ASP A 655 24.10 27.24 8.95
C ASP A 655 24.52 26.68 10.32
N ASN A 656 25.07 27.51 11.21
CA ASN A 656 25.40 27.07 12.55
C ASN A 656 24.14 26.66 13.34
N TYR A 657 24.18 25.45 13.89
CA TYR A 657 23.13 24.95 14.76
C TYR A 657 23.22 25.54 16.17
N HIS A 658 22.11 26.11 16.65
CA HIS A 658 21.92 26.47 18.05
C HIS A 658 20.88 25.53 18.68
N HIS A 659 21.30 24.79 19.71
CA HIS A 659 20.36 23.98 20.47
C HIS A 659 19.36 24.90 21.18
N TYR A 660 18.08 24.56 21.13
CA TYR A 660 16.97 25.34 21.69
C TYR A 660 17.00 25.53 23.23
N ARG A 661 18.05 25.09 23.93
CA ARG A 661 18.16 25.12 25.41
C ARG A 661 19.33 25.97 25.87
#